data_AF-G7WLE1-F1
#
_entry.id   AF-G7WLE1-F1
#
_cell.length_a   1.000
_cell.length_b   1.000
_cell.length_c   1.000
_cell.angle_alpha   90.00
_cell.angle_beta   90.00
_cell.angle_gamma   90.00
#
_symmetry.space_group_name_H-M   'P 1'
#
loop_
_entity.id
_entity.type
_entity.pdbx_description
1 polymer ?
#
loop_
_entity_poly.entity_id
_entity_poly.type
_entity_poly.pdbx_seq_one_letter_code
_entity_poly.pdbx_strand_id
1 'polypeptide(L)'
;MSIWLCGTLIYSVTASSNLKRNFINLACLIYVIFFAFLIPSLGECLDFENENMGFGWIDCITEGPCNDDCGWVINSTGHNSSWSLRSGEVEGFNSTIICRRVEVEEGPVNVSFWWKLSEDGGSIFFYIDGNYIGALRENDQNSREWDYYITDQNNRIPNGSHIVSWKFQGTKSGYRSQAGWIDDLEIGPCEGFPKVKLVSPDDQAVYYLWDRVGFDYSPDDVNRIEYCDLFIANEEKDRNEIPSSGRNYTLYHTFNNTGDFVWKIVCCNNVSKCTPARERRITIKDPQPKVRLEDPHDGSIGHEGEVMALNFIPTDNNLRNCTLFINESRTDNVKINPENGSVNTFEYQFNDTGIYTWSVECCDEEGQCNPSQEVWSVEILKNQPPTVVLISPDDGDNSSYVNKAVHFVYRPSDDKKIEYCALLIDENDTGLKSESPVIGVEDTTFNWTFNTSGLHTWKVICYDNESASNVGPENAIIIQRDNPPLVTILYPQDGDLCFVNQTIEFVYIPADDRRLDRCVFYINGSEEDRDGSPINGSESLLRAEVPQPGKYAWNITCWDDGDNSNFSEGSISVERPKNICVYEPGYSQCEAEGYEVNRTKIGDAIRDVSPGGKITVMAGNYTENLVIDKPLILMGDGGEKPKIYSEEKYIVKIISNNVTIDGFYVTGTSNDGPADHPSGIYASGSENNYLDNIIIYNNDISARTRYGILILGVNYPIIINNNISDFTNNGDHSHSSAGIYLCNCAGNGHIYDNYIRCVDGTSSCGIAQRNSLITCESGSALDYCNTIIRCSSRLC
;
A
#
# COMPACT_ATOMS: atom_id res chain seq x y z
N MET A 1 18.73 -52.04 10.54
CA MET A 1 18.65 -53.47 10.91
C MET A 1 17.25 -53.94 10.55
N SER A 2 16.97 -54.67 9.47
CA SER A 2 17.80 -55.39 8.51
C SER A 2 16.96 -55.54 7.23
N ILE A 3 17.37 -54.90 6.13
CA ILE A 3 17.36 -55.36 4.72
C ILE A 3 17.83 -54.14 3.92
N TRP A 4 19.13 -54.08 3.65
CA TRP A 4 19.72 -53.26 2.61
C TRP A 4 21.01 -53.97 2.20
N LEU A 5 20.99 -54.64 1.04
CA LEU A 5 22.11 -54.93 0.15
C LEU A 5 21.71 -56.05 -0.82
N CYS A 6 21.13 -55.67 -1.95
CA CYS A 6 21.29 -56.43 -3.18
C CYS A 6 21.27 -55.45 -4.36
N GLY A 7 22.46 -55.02 -4.77
CA GLY A 7 22.66 -54.12 -5.89
C GLY A 7 24.13 -53.84 -6.13
N THR A 8 24.66 -54.38 -7.24
CA THR A 8 25.96 -54.13 -7.89
C THR A 8 27.21 -54.84 -7.35
N LEU A 9 27.64 -55.89 -8.09
CA LEU A 9 29.01 -55.98 -8.61
C LEU A 9 29.09 -57.04 -9.72
N ILE A 10 29.15 -56.55 -10.96
CA ILE A 10 29.62 -57.30 -12.13
C ILE A 10 31.07 -56.84 -12.36
N TYR A 11 32.07 -57.72 -12.25
CA TYR A 11 33.03 -58.09 -13.31
C TYR A 11 34.31 -58.78 -12.78
N SER A 12 34.75 -59.78 -13.58
CA SER A 12 35.95 -60.64 -13.49
C SER A 12 35.91 -61.67 -12.37
N VAL A 13 35.91 -62.99 -12.62
CA VAL A 13 36.91 -63.75 -13.38
C VAL A 13 36.25 -64.92 -14.13
N THR A 14 36.77 -65.16 -15.32
CA THR A 14 36.42 -66.24 -16.26
C THR A 14 36.89 -67.63 -15.79
N ALA A 15 36.05 -68.61 -16.08
CA ALA A 15 36.34 -70.03 -16.33
C ALA A 15 36.90 -70.93 -15.20
N SER A 16 36.07 -71.89 -14.76
CA SER A 16 36.41 -73.32 -14.76
C SER A 16 35.19 -74.16 -14.32
N SER A 17 34.70 -74.97 -15.26
CA SER A 17 33.64 -75.96 -15.07
C SER A 17 34.12 -77.12 -14.20
N ASN A 18 34.03 -77.01 -12.87
CA ASN A 18 34.07 -78.17 -11.95
C ASN A 18 33.65 -77.90 -10.48
N LEU A 19 33.11 -76.72 -10.12
CA LEU A 19 32.75 -76.40 -8.72
C LEU A 19 31.25 -76.26 -8.40
N LYS A 20 30.35 -76.64 -9.33
CA LYS A 20 28.88 -76.58 -9.12
C LYS A 20 28.26 -77.82 -8.45
N ARG A 21 29.06 -78.82 -8.06
CA ARG A 21 28.54 -80.10 -7.53
C ARG A 21 28.76 -80.34 -6.03
N ASN A 22 29.54 -79.50 -5.34
CA ASN A 22 29.91 -79.71 -3.93
C ASN A 22 29.45 -78.62 -2.93
N PHE A 23 28.73 -77.57 -3.37
CA PHE A 23 28.15 -76.57 -2.46
C PHE A 23 26.68 -76.85 -2.06
N ILE A 24 26.00 -77.75 -2.78
CA ILE A 24 24.62 -78.17 -2.48
C ILE A 24 24.58 -79.21 -1.34
N ASN A 25 25.68 -79.94 -1.10
CA ASN A 25 25.73 -81.00 -0.09
C ASN A 25 26.27 -80.57 1.30
N LEU A 26 26.70 -79.32 1.49
CA LEU A 26 27.16 -78.82 2.80
C LEU A 26 26.16 -77.88 3.49
N ALA A 27 25.24 -77.27 2.72
CA ALA A 27 24.15 -76.44 3.27
C ALA A 27 22.99 -77.27 3.86
N CYS A 28 22.79 -78.52 3.38
CA CYS A 28 21.77 -79.43 3.93
C CYS A 28 22.18 -80.13 5.25
N LEU A 29 23.47 -80.12 5.63
CA LEU A 29 23.94 -80.84 6.82
C LEU A 29 23.98 -79.96 8.10
N ILE A 30 23.90 -78.64 7.99
CA ILE A 30 23.93 -77.71 9.14
C ILE A 30 22.53 -77.23 9.54
N TYR A 31 21.53 -77.35 8.66
CA TYR A 31 20.14 -77.00 8.97
C TYR A 31 19.41 -78.07 9.83
N VAL A 32 19.97 -79.28 9.93
CA VAL A 32 19.36 -80.44 10.62
C VAL A 32 19.74 -80.55 12.10
N ILE A 33 20.71 -79.76 12.60
CA ILE A 33 21.22 -79.92 13.98
C ILE A 33 20.70 -78.84 14.95
N PHE A 34 20.04 -77.77 14.50
CA PHE A 34 19.66 -76.64 15.37
C PHE A 34 18.18 -76.52 15.75
N PHE A 35 17.30 -77.46 15.35
CA PHE A 35 15.87 -77.47 15.74
C PHE A 35 15.47 -78.72 16.54
N ALA A 36 16.35 -79.18 17.44
CA ALA A 36 16.09 -80.34 18.30
C ALA A 36 16.04 -80.03 19.81
N PHE A 37 15.88 -78.76 20.22
CA PHE A 37 15.62 -78.43 21.62
C PHE A 37 14.58 -77.32 21.75
N LEU A 38 13.53 -77.64 22.50
CA LEU A 38 12.35 -76.83 22.93
C LEU A 38 11.10 -76.94 22.05
N ILE A 39 10.28 -77.96 22.34
CA ILE A 39 8.87 -77.90 22.81
C ILE A 39 8.34 -79.35 22.91
N PRO A 40 7.92 -79.86 24.09
CA PRO A 40 7.16 -81.10 24.19
C PRO A 40 5.67 -80.79 24.33
N SER A 41 4.87 -81.39 23.44
CA SER A 41 3.46 -81.81 23.56
C SER A 41 2.63 -81.34 22.37
N LEU A 42 2.61 -82.15 21.32
CA LEU A 42 1.48 -82.46 20.44
C LEU A 42 2.05 -83.36 19.34
N GLY A 43 1.51 -84.58 19.22
CA GLY A 43 2.02 -85.59 18.29
C GLY A 43 1.84 -85.14 16.84
N GLU A 44 2.94 -85.09 16.09
CA GLU A 44 2.91 -84.94 14.64
C GLU A 44 3.24 -86.30 14.00
N CYS A 45 2.31 -86.78 13.17
CA CYS A 45 2.49 -87.91 12.27
C CYS A 45 3.20 -87.42 11.00
N LEU A 46 4.22 -88.14 10.52
CA LEU A 46 5.07 -87.79 9.37
C LEU A 46 4.40 -88.11 8.03
N ASP A 47 4.54 -87.20 7.07
CA ASP A 47 4.01 -87.30 5.69
C ASP A 47 4.99 -88.09 4.78
N PHE A 48 4.48 -89.04 3.98
CA PHE A 48 5.25 -89.72 2.94
C PHE A 48 4.64 -89.42 1.57
N GLU A 49 5.31 -88.58 0.77
CA GLU A 49 4.97 -88.41 -0.65
C GLU A 49 5.69 -89.47 -1.49
N ASN A 50 4.94 -90.30 -2.24
CA ASN A 50 5.50 -91.00 -3.39
C ASN A 50 4.51 -91.05 -4.55
N GLU A 51 5.05 -90.77 -5.73
CA GLU A 51 4.37 -90.38 -6.96
C GLU A 51 3.57 -91.53 -7.60
N ASN A 52 2.25 -91.60 -7.34
CA ASN A 52 1.23 -92.07 -8.32
C ASN A 52 -0.23 -91.99 -7.85
N MET A 53 -0.50 -91.48 -6.65
CA MET A 53 -1.80 -90.90 -6.29
C MET A 53 -1.49 -89.57 -5.62
N GLY A 54 -1.65 -88.45 -6.30
CA GLY A 54 -1.11 -87.14 -5.87
C GLY A 54 -1.75 -86.53 -4.61
N PHE A 55 -1.78 -87.23 -3.47
CA PHE A 55 -2.24 -86.73 -2.18
C PHE A 55 -1.59 -87.50 -1.01
N GLY A 56 -1.01 -86.77 -0.05
CA GLY A 56 -0.42 -87.29 1.19
C GLY A 56 -1.48 -87.86 2.14
N TRP A 57 -1.32 -89.12 2.49
CA TRP A 57 -2.13 -89.85 3.48
C TRP A 57 -1.22 -90.26 4.63
N ILE A 58 -1.70 -90.09 5.86
CA ILE A 58 -0.89 -90.28 7.06
C ILE A 58 -1.45 -91.47 7.87
N ASP A 59 -0.58 -92.43 8.17
CA ASP A 59 -0.86 -93.52 9.11
C ASP A 59 -0.52 -93.04 10.54
N CYS A 60 -1.51 -92.97 11.42
CA CYS A 60 -1.28 -92.56 12.81
C CYS A 60 -1.41 -93.76 13.76
N ILE A 61 -0.28 -94.11 14.39
CA ILE A 61 -0.18 -95.10 15.45
C ILE A 61 -0.64 -94.46 16.76
N THR A 62 -1.60 -95.06 17.45
CA THR A 62 -1.78 -94.86 18.90
C THR A 62 -1.79 -96.21 19.61
N GLU A 63 -0.63 -96.51 20.22
CA GLU A 63 -0.33 -97.49 21.27
C GLU A 63 -1.27 -98.72 21.43
N GLY A 64 -0.86 -99.85 20.84
CA GLY A 64 -1.41 -101.21 20.98
C GLY A 64 -0.63 -102.18 20.07
N PRO A 65 -0.60 -103.51 20.30
CA PRO A 65 0.42 -104.40 19.72
C PRO A 65 0.15 -104.69 18.24
N CYS A 66 0.57 -103.78 17.37
CA CYS A 66 0.65 -104.00 15.93
C CYS A 66 2.11 -104.23 15.57
N ASN A 67 2.53 -105.50 15.66
CA ASN A 67 3.72 -105.98 14.99
C ASN A 67 3.21 -106.69 13.72
N ASP A 68 3.60 -106.13 12.57
CA ASP A 68 3.44 -106.60 11.19
C ASP A 68 2.01 -106.59 10.55
N ASP A 69 1.90 -105.78 9.49
CA ASP A 69 1.05 -105.93 8.27
C ASP A 69 -0.40 -105.39 8.11
N CYS A 70 -0.96 -104.56 9.01
CA CYS A 70 -2.34 -104.06 8.79
C CYS A 70 -2.48 -102.52 8.82
N GLY A 71 -1.75 -101.82 7.95
CA GLY A 71 -2.03 -100.42 7.60
C GLY A 71 -3.10 -100.30 6.51
N TRP A 72 -3.68 -99.12 6.29
CA TRP A 72 -4.53 -98.89 5.12
C TRP A 72 -3.65 -98.82 3.85
N VAL A 73 -4.02 -99.54 2.80
CA VAL A 73 -3.23 -99.70 1.57
C VAL A 73 -4.04 -99.30 0.34
N ILE A 74 -3.33 -98.83 -0.69
CA ILE A 74 -3.93 -98.57 -2.00
C ILE A 74 -4.37 -99.90 -2.63
N ASN A 75 -5.60 -99.94 -3.12
CA ASN A 75 -6.22 -101.12 -3.70
C ASN A 75 -6.72 -100.83 -5.12
N SER A 76 -6.50 -101.75 -6.06
CA SER A 76 -6.81 -101.61 -7.49
C SER A 76 -8.30 -101.70 -7.85
N THR A 77 -9.19 -101.66 -6.87
CA THR A 77 -10.63 -101.83 -7.07
C THR A 77 -11.40 -100.72 -6.37
N GLY A 78 -11.56 -99.58 -7.04
CA GLY A 78 -12.34 -98.42 -6.61
C GLY A 78 -13.81 -98.43 -7.07
N HIS A 79 -14.55 -97.39 -6.69
CA HIS A 79 -15.95 -97.15 -7.06
C HIS A 79 -16.10 -96.89 -8.57
N ASN A 80 -15.13 -96.20 -9.19
CA ASN A 80 -15.21 -95.76 -10.59
C ASN A 80 -14.13 -96.41 -11.50
N SER A 81 -13.59 -97.57 -11.10
CA SER A 81 -12.39 -98.20 -11.68
C SER A 81 -11.06 -97.46 -11.41
N SER A 82 -11.06 -96.50 -10.48
CA SER A 82 -9.87 -95.93 -9.84
C SER A 82 -9.25 -96.87 -8.79
N TRP A 83 -8.14 -96.45 -8.22
CA TRP A 83 -7.63 -97.01 -6.97
C TRP A 83 -8.43 -96.47 -5.78
N SER A 84 -8.82 -97.36 -4.86
CA SER A 84 -9.40 -97.00 -3.55
C SER A 84 -8.38 -97.21 -2.43
N LEU A 85 -8.69 -96.71 -1.24
CA LEU A 85 -7.94 -97.03 -0.04
C LEU A 85 -8.66 -98.14 0.73
N ARG A 86 -7.96 -99.24 1.02
CA ARG A 86 -8.48 -100.40 1.77
C ARG A 86 -7.80 -100.51 3.12
N SER A 87 -8.54 -100.72 4.19
CA SER A 87 -7.95 -101.04 5.49
C SER A 87 -7.19 -102.37 5.46
N GLY A 88 -6.13 -102.51 6.26
CA GLY A 88 -5.53 -103.82 6.52
C GLY A 88 -6.57 -104.82 7.06
N GLU A 89 -6.36 -106.12 6.81
CA GLU A 89 -7.27 -107.16 7.29
C GLU A 89 -7.13 -107.33 8.81
N VAL A 90 -8.24 -107.22 9.54
CA VAL A 90 -8.21 -107.36 11.00
C VAL A 90 -9.00 -108.58 11.46
N GLU A 91 -8.47 -109.28 12.47
CA GLU A 91 -9.14 -110.42 13.12
C GLU A 91 -9.87 -109.95 14.39
N GLY A 92 -11.12 -110.38 14.58
CA GLY A 92 -11.88 -110.09 15.79
C GLY A 92 -12.33 -108.63 15.92
N PHE A 93 -12.07 -108.02 17.08
CA PHE A 93 -12.50 -106.64 17.40
C PHE A 93 -11.38 -105.60 17.19
N ASN A 94 -10.29 -106.01 16.51
CA ASN A 94 -9.16 -105.14 16.21
C ASN A 94 -9.57 -104.02 15.22
N SER A 95 -8.79 -102.94 15.20
CA SER A 95 -9.10 -101.76 14.39
C SER A 95 -7.84 -101.12 13.82
N THR A 96 -8.00 -100.45 12.68
CA THR A 96 -6.96 -99.67 11.98
C THR A 96 -7.50 -98.28 11.69
N ILE A 97 -6.66 -97.26 11.67
CA ILE A 97 -7.07 -95.86 11.45
C ILE A 97 -6.20 -95.22 10.37
N ILE A 98 -6.78 -94.31 9.60
CA ILE A 98 -6.03 -93.42 8.70
C ILE A 98 -6.53 -92.00 8.84
N CYS A 99 -5.65 -91.01 8.69
CA CYS A 99 -6.02 -89.61 8.72
C CYS A 99 -5.37 -88.79 7.59
N ARG A 100 -5.91 -87.60 7.37
CA ARG A 100 -5.41 -86.62 6.41
C ARG A 100 -5.61 -85.21 6.95
N ARG A 101 -4.59 -84.37 6.85
CA ARG A 101 -4.70 -82.93 7.12
C ARG A 101 -5.32 -82.23 5.90
N VAL A 102 -6.21 -81.28 6.17
CA VAL A 102 -6.98 -80.54 5.17
C VAL A 102 -6.94 -79.07 5.53
N GLU A 103 -6.54 -78.22 4.58
CA GLU A 103 -6.61 -76.76 4.71
C GLU A 103 -7.86 -76.25 4.00
N VAL A 104 -8.76 -75.63 4.75
CA VAL A 104 -10.00 -75.05 4.22
C VAL A 104 -9.82 -73.53 4.18
N GLU A 105 -9.55 -72.99 2.98
CA GLU A 105 -9.42 -71.54 2.77
C GLU A 105 -10.74 -70.80 3.03
N GLU A 106 -11.87 -71.43 2.65
CA GLU A 106 -13.23 -70.89 2.79
C GLU A 106 -14.19 -72.02 3.25
N GLY A 107 -14.76 -71.90 4.44
CA GLY A 107 -15.67 -72.91 5.04
C GLY A 107 -16.93 -72.27 5.66
N PRO A 108 -17.95 -73.05 6.06
CA PRO A 108 -17.90 -74.49 6.26
C PRO A 108 -18.07 -75.31 4.98
N VAL A 109 -17.25 -76.35 4.80
CA VAL A 109 -17.30 -77.30 3.66
C VAL A 109 -17.83 -78.67 4.09
N ASN A 110 -18.47 -79.39 3.15
CA ASN A 110 -18.86 -80.78 3.37
C ASN A 110 -17.66 -81.70 3.12
N VAL A 111 -17.62 -82.83 3.83
CA VAL A 111 -16.77 -83.97 3.47
C VAL A 111 -17.65 -85.04 2.87
N SER A 112 -17.29 -85.53 1.69
CA SER A 112 -17.93 -86.66 1.04
C SER A 112 -16.91 -87.69 0.57
N PHE A 113 -17.32 -88.95 0.60
CA PHE A 113 -16.52 -90.07 0.11
C PHE A 113 -17.40 -91.28 -0.16
N TRP A 114 -16.90 -92.18 -1.00
CA TRP A 114 -17.50 -93.49 -1.23
C TRP A 114 -16.91 -94.51 -0.26
N TRP A 115 -17.71 -95.46 0.19
CA TRP A 115 -17.28 -96.49 1.13
C TRP A 115 -17.89 -97.86 0.83
N LYS A 116 -17.26 -98.92 1.33
CA LYS A 116 -17.83 -100.28 1.37
C LYS A 116 -17.11 -101.15 2.41
N LEU A 117 -17.70 -102.31 2.73
CA LEU A 117 -17.16 -103.29 3.68
C LEU A 117 -17.07 -104.70 3.10
N SER A 118 -16.20 -105.52 3.68
CA SER A 118 -16.00 -106.92 3.28
C SER A 118 -17.20 -107.76 3.67
N GLU A 119 -17.46 -108.86 2.93
CA GLU A 119 -18.55 -109.79 3.24
C GLU A 119 -18.54 -110.28 4.69
N ASP A 120 -17.33 -110.50 5.24
CA ASP A 120 -17.08 -111.01 6.57
C ASP A 120 -17.44 -110.04 7.73
N GLY A 121 -17.85 -108.81 7.44
CA GLY A 121 -18.31 -107.85 8.45
C GLY A 121 -17.32 -106.74 8.80
N GLY A 122 -17.76 -105.79 9.63
CA GLY A 122 -16.95 -104.64 10.05
C GLY A 122 -17.74 -103.33 10.22
N SER A 123 -17.04 -102.27 10.60
CA SER A 123 -17.58 -100.90 10.62
C SER A 123 -16.47 -99.87 10.37
N ILE A 124 -16.76 -98.81 9.61
CA ILE A 124 -15.89 -97.64 9.45
C ILE A 124 -16.46 -96.51 10.31
N PHE A 125 -15.65 -95.94 11.18
CA PHE A 125 -15.98 -94.77 11.99
C PHE A 125 -15.29 -93.54 11.42
N PHE A 126 -16.01 -92.43 11.31
CA PHE A 126 -15.54 -91.18 10.69
C PHE A 126 -15.39 -90.08 11.75
N TYR A 127 -14.27 -89.34 11.70
CA TYR A 127 -13.94 -88.28 12.65
C TYR A 127 -13.38 -87.03 11.96
N ILE A 128 -13.69 -85.85 12.52
CA ILE A 128 -13.11 -84.55 12.15
C ILE A 128 -12.52 -83.92 13.42
N ASP A 129 -11.24 -83.58 13.40
CA ASP A 129 -10.45 -83.10 14.55
C ASP A 129 -10.57 -83.99 15.79
N GLY A 130 -10.69 -85.30 15.57
CA GLY A 130 -10.89 -86.30 16.63
C GLY A 130 -12.33 -86.40 17.17
N ASN A 131 -13.25 -85.53 16.73
CA ASN A 131 -14.67 -85.62 17.09
C ASN A 131 -15.37 -86.69 16.27
N TYR A 132 -16.16 -87.53 16.93
CA TYR A 132 -16.92 -88.60 16.27
C TYR A 132 -18.07 -88.02 15.44
N ILE A 133 -18.08 -88.31 14.14
CA ILE A 133 -19.07 -87.83 13.18
C ILE A 133 -20.12 -88.89 12.88
N GLY A 134 -19.69 -90.13 12.63
CA GLY A 134 -20.61 -91.20 12.24
C GLY A 134 -19.97 -92.58 12.14
N ALA A 135 -20.81 -93.60 12.00
CA ALA A 135 -20.41 -94.99 11.80
C ALA A 135 -21.13 -95.56 10.58
N LEU A 136 -20.36 -96.23 9.72
CA LEU A 136 -20.79 -96.92 8.52
C LEU A 136 -20.65 -98.43 8.79
N ARG A 137 -21.77 -99.13 8.92
CA ARG A 137 -21.84 -100.46 9.56
C ARG A 137 -22.27 -101.54 8.58
N GLU A 138 -21.92 -102.78 8.89
CA GLU A 138 -22.31 -103.96 8.11
C GLU A 138 -23.83 -104.13 7.91
N ASN A 139 -24.66 -103.56 8.80
CA ASN A 139 -26.12 -103.64 8.70
C ASN A 139 -26.74 -102.47 7.91
N ASP A 140 -25.95 -101.51 7.46
CA ASP A 140 -26.45 -100.40 6.63
C ASP A 140 -26.75 -100.93 5.21
N GLN A 141 -27.72 -100.32 4.53
CA GLN A 141 -28.09 -100.74 3.18
C GLN A 141 -26.89 -100.61 2.23
N ASN A 142 -26.71 -101.61 1.37
CA ASN A 142 -25.62 -101.64 0.39
C ASN A 142 -24.20 -101.63 0.96
N SER A 143 -23.98 -101.94 2.25
CA SER A 143 -22.65 -101.97 2.88
C SER A 143 -21.62 -102.91 2.24
N ARG A 144 -22.05 -103.81 1.33
CA ARG A 144 -21.22 -104.74 0.55
C ARG A 144 -20.91 -104.25 -0.87
N GLU A 145 -21.64 -103.24 -1.32
CA GLU A 145 -21.41 -102.51 -2.56
C GLU A 145 -20.86 -101.12 -2.22
N TRP A 146 -20.41 -100.36 -3.23
CA TRP A 146 -20.01 -98.97 -3.01
C TRP A 146 -21.23 -98.10 -2.70
N ASP A 147 -21.19 -97.42 -1.55
CA ASP A 147 -22.22 -96.48 -1.11
C ASP A 147 -21.60 -95.11 -0.80
N TYR A 148 -22.42 -94.06 -0.83
CA TYR A 148 -21.95 -92.68 -0.74
C TYR A 148 -22.24 -92.06 0.62
N TYR A 149 -21.22 -91.46 1.23
CA TYR A 149 -21.35 -90.71 2.47
C TYR A 149 -21.10 -89.21 2.23
N ILE A 150 -21.89 -88.37 2.88
CA ILE A 150 -21.69 -86.93 2.95
C ILE A 150 -22.07 -86.41 4.33
N THR A 151 -21.27 -85.50 4.88
CA THR A 151 -21.53 -84.87 6.19
C THR A 151 -22.83 -84.06 6.18
N ASP A 152 -23.59 -84.14 7.27
CA ASP A 152 -24.73 -83.25 7.49
C ASP A 152 -24.29 -81.82 7.89
N GLN A 153 -25.26 -80.92 8.03
CA GLN A 153 -25.01 -79.52 8.37
C GLN A 153 -24.31 -79.28 9.71
N ASN A 154 -24.34 -80.25 10.64
CA ASN A 154 -23.74 -80.11 11.97
C ASN A 154 -22.29 -80.61 12.02
N ASN A 155 -21.84 -81.29 10.97
CA ASN A 155 -20.56 -82.00 10.91
C ASN A 155 -19.65 -81.50 9.78
N ARG A 156 -19.77 -80.21 9.44
CA ARG A 156 -18.97 -79.54 8.39
C ARG A 156 -17.66 -79.01 8.93
N ILE A 157 -16.65 -78.92 8.07
CA ILE A 157 -15.34 -78.39 8.43
C ILE A 157 -15.33 -76.88 8.24
N PRO A 158 -15.11 -76.05 9.30
CA PRO A 158 -15.00 -74.59 9.17
C PRO A 158 -13.71 -74.18 8.44
N ASN A 159 -13.48 -72.87 8.31
CA ASN A 159 -12.22 -72.40 7.75
C ASN A 159 -11.06 -72.67 8.71
N GLY A 160 -9.92 -73.12 8.18
CA GLY A 160 -8.74 -73.44 8.97
C GLY A 160 -8.09 -74.77 8.61
N SER A 161 -7.10 -75.17 9.42
CA SER A 161 -6.40 -76.44 9.30
C SER A 161 -7.11 -77.50 10.15
N HIS A 162 -7.51 -78.60 9.53
CA HIS A 162 -8.31 -79.65 10.15
C HIS A 162 -7.76 -81.05 9.84
N ILE A 163 -8.03 -82.02 10.71
CA ILE A 163 -7.66 -83.43 10.52
C ILE A 163 -8.92 -84.27 10.32
N VAL A 164 -9.01 -84.92 9.17
CA VAL A 164 -10.11 -85.85 8.85
C VAL A 164 -9.59 -87.28 8.97
N SER A 165 -10.33 -88.18 9.63
CA SER A 165 -9.86 -89.55 9.86
C SER A 165 -10.95 -90.62 9.81
N TRP A 166 -10.56 -91.83 9.41
CA TRP A 166 -11.40 -93.01 9.30
C TRP A 166 -10.79 -94.18 10.08
N LYS A 167 -11.59 -94.82 10.93
CA LYS A 167 -11.20 -96.01 11.70
C LYS A 167 -12.03 -97.20 11.28
N PHE A 168 -11.41 -98.23 10.70
CA PHE A 168 -12.06 -99.50 10.48
C PHE A 168 -11.96 -100.39 11.73
N GLN A 169 -13.04 -101.10 12.09
CA GLN A 169 -13.07 -102.04 13.20
C GLN A 169 -13.83 -103.33 12.84
N GLY A 170 -13.24 -104.47 13.16
CA GLY A 170 -13.87 -105.79 13.00
C GLY A 170 -14.99 -106.04 14.02
N THR A 171 -15.95 -106.90 13.67
CA THR A 171 -17.21 -107.09 14.43
C THR A 171 -17.36 -108.44 15.11
N LYS A 172 -16.58 -109.47 14.75
CA LYS A 172 -16.73 -110.85 15.27
C LYS A 172 -15.42 -111.62 15.29
N SER A 173 -15.20 -112.42 16.35
CA SER A 173 -14.05 -113.34 16.42
C SER A 173 -14.28 -114.58 15.54
N GLY A 174 -13.27 -114.99 14.77
CA GLY A 174 -13.26 -116.19 13.93
C GLY A 174 -13.29 -115.96 12.41
N TYR A 175 -13.47 -114.71 11.96
CA TYR A 175 -13.33 -114.32 10.55
C TYR A 175 -11.94 -113.71 10.33
N ARG A 176 -11.20 -114.16 9.31
CA ARG A 176 -9.78 -113.83 9.12
C ARG A 176 -9.49 -112.77 8.04
N SER A 177 -10.52 -112.09 7.52
CA SER A 177 -10.38 -111.23 6.33
C SER A 177 -11.32 -110.01 6.33
N GLN A 178 -11.61 -109.44 7.51
CA GLN A 178 -12.46 -108.24 7.61
C GLN A 178 -11.71 -106.97 7.17
N ALA A 179 -12.28 -106.19 6.24
CA ALA A 179 -11.72 -104.94 5.75
C ALA A 179 -12.80 -103.93 5.33
N GLY A 180 -12.44 -102.64 5.34
CA GLY A 180 -13.24 -101.53 4.83
C GLY A 180 -12.50 -100.79 3.71
N TRP A 181 -13.25 -100.14 2.83
CA TRP A 181 -12.69 -99.30 1.77
C TRP A 181 -13.28 -97.90 1.83
N ILE A 182 -12.47 -96.92 1.46
CA ILE A 182 -12.88 -95.54 1.16
C ILE A 182 -12.32 -95.12 -0.20
N ASP A 183 -13.06 -94.32 -0.95
CA ASP A 183 -12.69 -93.85 -2.29
C ASP A 183 -13.28 -92.45 -2.58
N ASP A 184 -12.71 -91.75 -3.57
CA ASP A 184 -13.17 -90.43 -4.06
C ASP A 184 -13.49 -89.45 -2.91
N LEU A 185 -12.50 -89.20 -2.04
CA LEU A 185 -12.62 -88.19 -0.98
C LEU A 185 -12.71 -86.78 -1.60
N GLU A 186 -13.87 -86.14 -1.44
CA GLU A 186 -14.12 -84.77 -1.84
C GLU A 186 -14.31 -83.88 -0.61
N ILE A 187 -13.65 -82.72 -0.66
CA ILE A 187 -13.78 -81.65 0.33
C ILE A 187 -14.07 -80.38 -0.45
N GLY A 188 -15.31 -79.92 -0.39
CA GLY A 188 -15.81 -78.93 -1.34
C GLY A 188 -16.96 -78.06 -0.81
N PRO A 189 -17.21 -76.91 -1.47
CA PRO A 189 -18.10 -75.87 -0.97
C PRO A 189 -19.52 -76.38 -0.78
N CYS A 190 -20.15 -75.95 0.31
CA CYS A 190 -21.59 -76.08 0.48
C CYS A 190 -22.29 -75.23 -0.59
N GLU A 191 -23.11 -75.84 -1.45
CA GLU A 191 -23.92 -75.04 -2.38
C GLU A 191 -24.70 -73.94 -1.62
N GLY A 192 -24.49 -72.70 -2.04
CA GLY A 192 -25.19 -71.52 -1.56
C GLY A 192 -24.68 -70.87 -0.28
N PHE A 193 -23.40 -70.99 0.09
CA PHE A 193 -22.73 -70.12 1.09
C PHE A 193 -21.84 -69.08 0.39
N PRO A 194 -21.69 -67.86 0.94
CA PRO A 194 -20.80 -66.86 0.36
C PRO A 194 -19.32 -67.26 0.46
N LYS A 195 -18.53 -66.85 -0.51
CA LYS A 195 -17.07 -66.85 -0.51
C LYS A 195 -16.55 -65.45 -0.23
N VAL A 196 -15.42 -65.30 0.45
CA VAL A 196 -14.90 -63.99 0.85
C VAL A 196 -13.39 -63.95 0.67
N LYS A 197 -12.94 -63.27 -0.38
CA LYS A 197 -11.52 -63.04 -0.64
C LYS A 197 -11.04 -61.74 0.01
N LEU A 198 -10.06 -61.82 0.90
CA LEU A 198 -9.41 -60.64 1.49
C LEU A 198 -8.36 -60.05 0.56
N VAL A 199 -8.41 -58.74 0.36
CA VAL A 199 -7.49 -57.99 -0.50
C VAL A 199 -6.47 -57.21 0.34
N SER A 200 -6.93 -56.41 1.30
CA SER A 200 -6.06 -55.60 2.19
C SER A 200 -6.74 -55.37 3.56
N PRO A 201 -6.02 -55.03 4.64
CA PRO A 201 -4.56 -55.05 4.77
C PRO A 201 -3.96 -56.45 4.64
N ASP A 202 -2.66 -56.54 4.33
CA ASP A 202 -1.93 -57.81 4.42
C ASP A 202 -1.85 -58.29 5.88
N ASP A 203 -1.63 -59.60 6.08
CA ASP A 203 -1.41 -60.13 7.43
C ASP A 203 -0.12 -59.53 8.02
N GLN A 204 -0.17 -59.11 9.28
CA GLN A 204 0.89 -58.38 9.98
C GLN A 204 1.17 -56.95 9.46
N ALA A 205 0.23 -56.32 8.74
CA ALA A 205 0.40 -54.93 8.32
C ALA A 205 0.46 -53.98 9.52
N VAL A 206 1.26 -52.91 9.39
CA VAL A 206 1.47 -51.90 10.44
C VAL A 206 0.84 -50.58 10.01
N TYR A 207 0.03 -50.00 10.90
CA TYR A 207 -0.60 -48.68 10.73
C TYR A 207 -0.36 -47.83 11.98
N TYR A 208 -0.65 -46.53 11.89
CA TYR A 208 -0.50 -45.62 13.03
C TYR A 208 -1.85 -45.22 13.64
N LEU A 209 -1.82 -44.74 14.88
CA LEU A 209 -2.98 -44.16 15.54
C LEU A 209 -3.63 -43.08 14.68
N TRP A 210 -4.96 -43.01 14.73
CA TRP A 210 -5.80 -42.10 13.94
C TRP A 210 -5.74 -42.28 12.42
N ASP A 211 -4.92 -43.20 11.88
CA ASP A 211 -5.01 -43.60 10.48
C ASP A 211 -6.40 -44.21 10.21
N ARG A 212 -6.98 -43.82 9.08
CA ARG A 212 -8.20 -44.45 8.58
C ARG A 212 -7.82 -45.70 7.80
N VAL A 213 -7.82 -46.84 8.48
CA VAL A 213 -7.44 -48.14 7.90
C VAL A 213 -8.59 -48.66 7.04
N GLY A 214 -8.29 -49.01 5.79
CA GLY A 214 -9.23 -49.63 4.85
C GLY A 214 -9.07 -51.15 4.84
N PHE A 215 -10.18 -51.86 4.92
CA PHE A 215 -10.29 -53.32 4.88
C PHE A 215 -10.96 -53.74 3.57
N ASP A 216 -10.13 -54.04 2.58
CA ASP A 216 -10.56 -54.41 1.24
C ASP A 216 -10.87 -55.90 1.15
N TYR A 217 -12.03 -56.24 0.59
CA TYR A 217 -12.46 -57.62 0.38
C TYR A 217 -13.34 -57.76 -0.87
N SER A 218 -13.49 -58.99 -1.35
CA SER A 218 -14.37 -59.34 -2.46
C SER A 218 -15.25 -60.53 -2.11
N PRO A 219 -16.58 -60.33 -1.97
CA PRO A 219 -17.48 -61.42 -1.71
C PRO A 219 -18.02 -62.04 -3.01
N ASP A 220 -18.19 -63.35 -3.07
CA ASP A 220 -18.69 -64.08 -4.23
C ASP A 220 -19.70 -65.17 -3.80
N ASP A 221 -20.92 -65.11 -4.31
CA ASP A 221 -21.97 -66.12 -4.07
C ASP A 221 -22.91 -66.20 -5.27
N VAL A 222 -23.48 -67.39 -5.49
CA VAL A 222 -24.59 -67.63 -6.43
C VAL A 222 -25.90 -67.05 -5.91
N ASN A 223 -26.07 -67.01 -4.59
CA ASN A 223 -27.15 -66.32 -3.91
C ASN A 223 -26.80 -64.84 -3.72
N ARG A 224 -27.82 -63.98 -3.56
CA ARG A 224 -27.57 -62.55 -3.32
C ARG A 224 -26.96 -62.36 -1.94
N ILE A 225 -25.78 -61.75 -1.87
CA ILE A 225 -25.16 -61.36 -0.60
C ILE A 225 -25.99 -60.22 0.02
N GLU A 226 -26.39 -60.38 1.28
CA GLU A 226 -27.26 -59.46 2.01
C GLU A 226 -26.44 -58.43 2.80
N TYR A 227 -25.33 -58.85 3.42
CA TYR A 227 -24.37 -57.95 4.04
C TYR A 227 -23.00 -58.61 4.22
N CYS A 228 -21.98 -57.77 4.44
CA CYS A 228 -20.67 -58.19 4.90
C CYS A 228 -20.20 -57.28 6.04
N ASP A 229 -19.86 -57.88 7.19
CA ASP A 229 -19.51 -57.19 8.42
C ASP A 229 -18.00 -57.28 8.70
N LEU A 230 -17.39 -56.15 9.08
CA LEU A 230 -16.02 -56.10 9.58
C LEU A 230 -16.02 -56.34 11.09
N PHE A 231 -15.33 -57.39 11.50
CA PHE A 231 -15.05 -57.66 12.90
C PHE A 231 -13.59 -57.32 13.22
N ILE A 232 -13.39 -56.55 14.29
CA ILE A 232 -12.07 -56.28 14.88
C ILE A 232 -12.14 -56.67 16.37
N ALA A 233 -11.21 -57.51 16.82
CA ALA A 233 -11.22 -58.09 18.17
C ALA A 233 -12.55 -58.79 18.52
N ASN A 234 -13.18 -59.43 17.53
CA ASN A 234 -14.50 -60.07 17.60
C ASN A 234 -15.70 -59.12 17.85
N GLU A 235 -15.53 -57.81 17.68
CA GLU A 235 -16.63 -56.84 17.70
C GLU A 235 -16.92 -56.33 16.28
N GLU A 236 -18.20 -56.25 15.91
CA GLU A 236 -18.63 -55.62 14.65
C GLU A 236 -18.31 -54.12 14.68
N LYS A 237 -17.58 -53.63 13.67
CA LYS A 237 -17.14 -52.23 13.57
C LYS A 237 -17.75 -51.48 12.40
N ASP A 238 -18.02 -52.17 11.30
CA ASP A 238 -18.56 -51.58 10.07
C ASP A 238 -19.28 -52.65 9.25
N ARG A 239 -20.23 -52.24 8.41
CA ARG A 239 -21.12 -53.12 7.64
C ARG A 239 -21.32 -52.61 6.23
N ASN A 240 -21.18 -53.49 5.25
CA ASN A 240 -21.56 -53.24 3.87
C ASN A 240 -22.89 -53.95 3.57
N GLU A 241 -23.93 -53.17 3.29
CA GLU A 241 -25.25 -53.71 2.96
C GLU A 241 -25.36 -54.03 1.46
N ILE A 242 -25.86 -55.23 1.17
CA ILE A 242 -26.18 -55.73 -0.18
C ILE A 242 -24.99 -55.59 -1.17
N PRO A 243 -23.79 -56.11 -0.84
CA PRO A 243 -22.68 -56.10 -1.78
C PRO A 243 -22.97 -56.98 -3.00
N SER A 244 -22.49 -56.56 -4.16
CA SER A 244 -22.57 -57.33 -5.40
C SER A 244 -21.49 -58.40 -5.42
N SER A 245 -21.90 -59.60 -5.83
CA SER A 245 -21.00 -60.75 -6.02
C SER A 245 -19.86 -60.43 -7.01
N GLY A 246 -18.64 -60.84 -6.68
CA GLY A 246 -17.42 -60.71 -7.49
C GLY A 246 -16.81 -59.31 -7.59
N ARG A 247 -17.23 -58.34 -6.75
CA ARG A 247 -16.68 -56.97 -6.72
C ARG A 247 -15.82 -56.73 -5.48
N ASN A 248 -14.91 -55.76 -5.54
CA ASN A 248 -14.12 -55.33 -4.39
C ASN A 248 -14.85 -54.21 -3.64
N TYR A 249 -14.80 -54.27 -2.31
CA TYR A 249 -15.36 -53.31 -1.38
C TYR A 249 -14.36 -53.00 -0.27
N THR A 250 -14.49 -51.82 0.33
CA THR A 250 -13.64 -51.35 1.44
C THR A 250 -14.53 -50.96 2.61
N LEU A 251 -14.29 -51.54 3.79
CA LEU A 251 -14.80 -51.06 5.07
C LEU A 251 -13.72 -50.27 5.79
N TYR A 252 -14.07 -49.31 6.64
CA TYR A 252 -13.08 -48.44 7.27
C TYR A 252 -13.16 -48.48 8.79
N HIS A 253 -12.00 -48.44 9.45
CA HIS A 253 -11.92 -48.25 10.89
C HIS A 253 -10.75 -47.33 11.26
N THR A 254 -10.95 -46.53 12.31
CA THR A 254 -9.91 -45.67 12.88
C THR A 254 -9.63 -46.14 14.30
N PHE A 255 -8.35 -46.39 14.59
CA PHE A 255 -7.90 -46.89 15.88
C PHE A 255 -7.53 -45.74 16.81
N ASN A 256 -7.92 -45.86 18.08
CA ASN A 256 -7.66 -44.89 19.15
C ASN A 256 -6.69 -45.41 20.21
N ASN A 257 -6.22 -46.65 20.09
CA ASN A 257 -5.23 -47.25 20.99
C ASN A 257 -4.21 -48.05 20.16
N THR A 258 -2.96 -48.11 20.64
CA THR A 258 -1.91 -48.94 20.06
C THR A 258 -2.10 -50.41 20.44
N GLY A 259 -1.48 -51.32 19.66
CA GLY A 259 -1.49 -52.75 19.94
C GLY A 259 -1.76 -53.61 18.72
N ASP A 260 -1.81 -54.92 18.93
CA ASP A 260 -2.09 -55.91 17.89
C ASP A 260 -3.58 -56.25 17.86
N PHE A 261 -4.20 -56.11 16.68
CA PHE A 261 -5.61 -56.38 16.47
C PHE A 261 -5.81 -57.50 15.46
N VAL A 262 -6.73 -58.42 15.77
CA VAL A 262 -7.19 -59.46 14.85
C VAL A 262 -8.47 -58.98 14.17
N TRP A 263 -8.57 -59.15 12.87
CA TRP A 263 -9.74 -58.77 12.09
C TRP A 263 -10.18 -59.86 11.11
N LYS A 264 -11.47 -59.85 10.76
CA LYS A 264 -12.07 -60.70 9.72
C LYS A 264 -13.29 -60.02 9.10
N ILE A 265 -13.63 -60.45 7.90
CA ILE A 265 -14.89 -60.11 7.23
C ILE A 265 -15.82 -61.31 7.27
N VAL A 266 -17.08 -61.10 7.63
CA VAL A 266 -18.11 -62.14 7.60
C VAL A 266 -19.20 -61.72 6.64
N CYS A 267 -19.45 -62.50 5.58
CA CYS A 267 -20.50 -62.21 4.61
C CYS A 267 -21.66 -63.17 4.75
N CYS A 268 -22.88 -62.65 4.68
CA CYS A 268 -24.13 -63.40 4.76
C CYS A 268 -24.98 -63.17 3.52
N ASN A 269 -25.62 -64.21 3.00
CA ASN A 269 -26.56 -64.10 1.88
C ASN A 269 -28.02 -64.05 2.33
N ASN A 270 -28.90 -63.80 1.36
CA ASN A 270 -30.34 -63.67 1.52
C ASN A 270 -31.08 -64.96 1.93
N VAL A 271 -30.37 -66.08 2.07
CA VAL A 271 -30.88 -67.32 2.68
C VAL A 271 -30.28 -67.56 4.07
N SER A 272 -29.76 -66.50 4.68
CA SER A 272 -29.21 -66.46 6.05
C SER A 272 -28.02 -67.39 6.29
N LYS A 273 -27.26 -67.68 5.23
CA LYS A 273 -26.00 -68.43 5.31
C LYS A 273 -24.84 -67.46 5.36
N CYS A 274 -23.94 -67.65 6.32
CA CYS A 274 -22.81 -66.75 6.60
C CYS A 274 -21.48 -67.49 6.54
N THR A 275 -20.46 -66.83 5.99
CA THR A 275 -19.10 -67.36 5.87
C THR A 275 -18.09 -66.34 6.40
N PRO A 276 -17.29 -66.70 7.42
CA PRO A 276 -16.16 -65.89 7.86
C PRO A 276 -14.97 -66.09 6.91
N ALA A 277 -14.33 -64.99 6.50
CA ALA A 277 -13.00 -65.04 5.91
C ALA A 277 -11.93 -65.46 6.94
N ARG A 278 -10.75 -65.88 6.46
CA ARG A 278 -9.59 -66.14 7.32
C ARG A 278 -9.22 -64.87 8.12
N GLU A 279 -8.92 -65.05 9.40
CA GLU A 279 -8.45 -63.96 10.26
C GLU A 279 -7.08 -63.44 9.82
N ARG A 280 -6.90 -62.12 9.85
CA ARG A 280 -5.61 -61.43 9.65
C ARG A 280 -5.30 -60.55 10.87
N ARG A 281 -4.02 -60.26 11.08
CA ARG A 281 -3.53 -59.37 12.15
C ARG A 281 -3.02 -58.07 11.58
N ILE A 282 -3.20 -57.00 12.34
CA ILE A 282 -2.55 -55.70 12.10
C ILE A 282 -2.00 -55.16 13.42
N THR A 283 -0.93 -54.37 13.36
CA THR A 283 -0.34 -53.68 14.51
C THR A 283 -0.56 -52.18 14.37
N ILE A 284 -1.13 -51.55 15.39
CA ILE A 284 -1.28 -50.10 15.47
C ILE A 284 -0.18 -49.54 16.35
N LYS A 285 0.65 -48.66 15.79
CA LYS A 285 1.72 -47.96 16.50
C LYS A 285 1.37 -46.50 16.70
N ASP A 286 2.04 -45.88 17.66
CA ASP A 286 2.00 -44.44 17.84
C ASP A 286 2.99 -43.77 16.87
N PRO A 287 2.61 -42.71 16.13
CA PRO A 287 3.52 -42.00 15.24
C PRO A 287 4.65 -41.30 16.02
N GLN A 288 5.75 -40.95 15.35
CA GLN A 288 6.77 -40.11 15.97
C GLN A 288 6.32 -38.63 15.97
N PRO A 289 6.76 -37.84 16.97
CA PRO A 289 6.52 -36.41 16.98
C PRO A 289 6.97 -35.73 15.69
N LYS A 290 6.24 -34.71 15.25
CA LYS A 290 6.72 -33.82 14.17
C LYS A 290 6.93 -32.43 14.71
N VAL A 291 7.95 -31.75 14.21
CA VAL A 291 8.31 -30.41 14.66
C VAL A 291 8.47 -29.51 13.45
N ARG A 292 7.75 -28.38 13.46
CA ARG A 292 7.87 -27.30 12.48
C ARG A 292 8.44 -26.05 13.16
N LEU A 293 9.41 -25.39 12.54
CA LEU A 293 9.94 -24.11 13.04
C LEU A 293 9.02 -22.96 12.58
N GLU A 294 8.83 -21.94 13.43
CA GLU A 294 8.04 -20.73 13.10
C GLU A 294 8.92 -19.50 12.93
N ASP A 295 9.59 -19.11 14.01
CA ASP A 295 10.36 -17.87 14.13
C ASP A 295 11.57 -18.11 15.03
N PRO A 296 12.67 -17.36 14.85
CA PRO A 296 12.90 -16.45 13.75
C PRO A 296 13.14 -17.25 12.44
N HIS A 297 12.68 -16.74 11.29
CA HIS A 297 12.86 -17.40 9.99
C HIS A 297 14.33 -17.67 9.65
N ASP A 298 14.59 -18.62 8.75
CA ASP A 298 15.94 -18.95 8.30
C ASP A 298 16.70 -17.74 7.73
N GLY A 299 17.89 -17.48 8.25
CA GLY A 299 18.73 -16.34 7.90
C GLY A 299 18.37 -15.05 8.64
N SER A 300 17.56 -15.13 9.71
CA SER A 300 17.25 -13.96 10.53
C SER A 300 18.47 -13.39 11.24
N ILE A 301 18.44 -12.10 11.54
CA ILE A 301 19.52 -11.39 12.22
C ILE A 301 19.14 -11.17 13.68
N GLY A 302 20.08 -11.45 14.59
CA GLY A 302 20.01 -11.10 16.00
C GLY A 302 21.26 -10.36 16.44
N HIS A 303 21.34 -9.97 17.71
CA HIS A 303 22.49 -9.26 18.24
C HIS A 303 23.09 -9.92 19.47
N GLU A 304 24.40 -9.74 19.63
CA GLU A 304 25.18 -10.25 20.75
C GLU A 304 24.60 -9.77 22.09
N GLY A 305 24.32 -10.69 23.00
CA GLY A 305 23.76 -10.43 24.32
C GLY A 305 22.23 -10.30 24.36
N GLU A 306 21.52 -10.39 23.23
CA GLU A 306 20.06 -10.33 23.18
C GLU A 306 19.41 -11.70 23.44
N VAL A 307 18.29 -11.71 24.17
CA VAL A 307 17.47 -12.92 24.35
C VAL A 307 16.53 -13.04 23.15
N MET A 308 16.72 -14.08 22.35
CA MET A 308 15.91 -14.36 21.17
C MET A 308 14.88 -15.44 21.46
N ALA A 309 13.65 -15.21 20.99
CA ALA A 309 12.54 -16.16 21.09
C ALA A 309 12.56 -17.12 19.88
N LEU A 310 12.92 -18.38 20.14
CA LEU A 310 12.94 -19.47 19.16
C LEU A 310 11.62 -20.25 19.24
N ASN A 311 10.74 -20.00 18.28
CA ASN A 311 9.37 -20.50 18.21
C ASN A 311 9.25 -21.73 17.30
N PHE A 312 8.51 -22.75 17.78
CA PHE A 312 8.27 -24.00 17.05
C PHE A 312 6.86 -24.53 17.34
N ILE A 313 6.32 -25.36 16.45
CA ILE A 313 5.06 -26.08 16.63
C ILE A 313 5.32 -27.59 16.58
N PRO A 314 5.22 -28.28 17.72
CA PRO A 314 5.25 -29.73 17.76
C PRO A 314 3.84 -30.30 17.52
N THR A 315 3.75 -31.41 16.79
CA THR A 315 2.51 -32.17 16.63
C THR A 315 2.73 -33.61 17.05
N ASP A 316 2.19 -33.96 18.22
CA ASP A 316 1.95 -35.32 18.69
C ASP A 316 0.94 -35.29 19.86
N ASN A 317 0.10 -36.30 19.99
CA ASN A 317 -0.94 -36.32 21.04
C ASN A 317 -0.42 -36.77 22.42
N ASN A 318 0.84 -37.18 22.52
CA ASN A 318 1.53 -37.67 23.73
C ASN A 318 2.92 -37.02 23.93
N LEU A 319 3.09 -35.74 23.56
CA LEU A 319 4.36 -35.03 23.72
C LEU A 319 4.83 -34.98 25.19
N ARG A 320 6.05 -35.47 25.45
CA ARG A 320 6.71 -35.42 26.76
C ARG A 320 7.58 -34.17 26.90
N ASN A 321 8.48 -33.93 25.96
CA ASN A 321 9.37 -32.78 25.98
C ASN A 321 9.89 -32.41 24.59
N CYS A 322 10.41 -31.20 24.47
CA CYS A 322 11.22 -30.76 23.33
C CYS A 322 12.53 -30.14 23.83
N THR A 323 13.62 -30.35 23.10
CA THR A 323 14.96 -29.85 23.42
C THR A 323 15.48 -28.99 22.27
N LEU A 324 16.03 -27.83 22.60
CA LEU A 324 16.70 -26.95 21.64
C LEU A 324 18.13 -27.42 21.36
N PHE A 325 18.51 -27.42 20.09
CA PHE A 325 19.87 -27.65 19.62
C PHE A 325 20.41 -26.39 18.95
N ILE A 326 21.66 -26.04 19.23
CA ILE A 326 22.39 -24.92 18.61
C ILE A 326 23.68 -25.47 18.02
N ASN A 327 23.96 -25.23 16.74
CA ASN A 327 25.12 -25.77 16.02
C ASN A 327 25.26 -27.30 16.20
N GLU A 328 24.15 -28.02 16.00
CA GLU A 328 24.05 -29.48 16.21
C GLU A 328 24.31 -29.95 17.65
N SER A 329 24.56 -29.03 18.59
CA SER A 329 24.85 -29.34 19.99
C SER A 329 23.60 -29.17 20.83
N ARG A 330 23.29 -30.22 21.60
CA ARG A 330 22.17 -30.22 22.54
C ARG A 330 22.37 -29.16 23.62
N THR A 331 21.38 -28.29 23.84
CA THR A 331 21.40 -27.30 24.92
C THR A 331 20.68 -27.82 26.19
N ASP A 332 20.80 -27.07 27.28
CA ASP A 332 20.03 -27.32 28.52
C ASP A 332 18.59 -26.77 28.46
N ASN A 333 18.21 -26.11 27.37
CA ASN A 333 16.85 -25.60 27.17
C ASN A 333 15.92 -26.74 26.76
N VAL A 334 15.15 -27.22 27.73
CA VAL A 334 14.16 -28.30 27.58
C VAL A 334 12.79 -27.80 27.98
N LYS A 335 11.83 -27.90 27.07
CA LYS A 335 10.43 -27.59 27.33
C LYS A 335 9.70 -28.88 27.65
N ILE A 336 9.21 -29.01 28.89
CA ILE A 336 8.44 -30.16 29.36
C ILE A 336 6.96 -29.92 29.06
N ASN A 337 6.24 -30.96 28.61
CA ASN A 337 4.82 -30.90 28.24
C ASN A 337 4.50 -29.73 27.28
N PRO A 338 5.15 -29.67 26.11
CA PRO A 338 4.88 -28.61 25.13
C PRO A 338 3.43 -28.68 24.63
N GLU A 339 2.88 -27.53 24.23
CA GLU A 339 1.51 -27.49 23.71
C GLU A 339 1.44 -28.11 22.32
N ASN A 340 0.69 -29.21 22.17
CA ASN A 340 0.48 -29.88 20.89
C ASN A 340 -0.28 -29.01 19.88
N GLY A 341 0.26 -28.87 18.67
CA GLY A 341 -0.37 -28.13 17.57
C GLY A 341 -0.35 -26.61 17.72
N SER A 342 0.32 -26.09 18.76
CA SER A 342 0.42 -24.66 19.09
C SER A 342 1.88 -24.18 19.12
N VAL A 343 2.06 -22.86 19.06
CA VAL A 343 3.39 -22.23 19.13
C VAL A 343 3.98 -22.39 20.52
N ASN A 344 5.20 -22.89 20.58
CA ASN A 344 6.02 -23.04 21.76
C ASN A 344 7.33 -22.27 21.59
N THR A 345 7.81 -21.60 22.64
CA THR A 345 9.01 -20.76 22.59
C THR A 345 10.13 -21.27 23.50
N PHE A 346 11.37 -21.16 23.04
CA PHE A 346 12.58 -21.12 23.86
C PHE A 346 13.16 -19.71 23.88
N GLU A 347 13.57 -19.22 25.04
CA GLU A 347 14.33 -17.97 25.17
C GLU A 347 15.82 -18.30 25.22
N TYR A 348 16.60 -17.84 24.24
CA TYR A 348 18.03 -18.16 24.12
C TYR A 348 18.86 -16.91 23.86
N GLN A 349 19.96 -16.75 24.61
CA GLN A 349 20.87 -15.61 24.49
C GLN A 349 22.18 -16.04 23.80
N PHE A 350 22.55 -15.37 22.72
CA PHE A 350 23.81 -15.58 22.01
C PHE A 350 24.87 -14.60 22.55
N ASN A 351 25.98 -15.11 23.08
CA ASN A 351 26.99 -14.27 23.76
C ASN A 351 28.16 -13.86 22.87
N ASP A 352 28.24 -14.37 21.65
CA ASP A 352 29.29 -14.03 20.69
C ASP A 352 28.66 -13.77 19.32
N THR A 353 29.34 -12.97 18.50
CA THR A 353 28.95 -12.75 17.09
C THR A 353 29.26 -13.96 16.20
N GLY A 354 28.47 -14.15 15.15
CA GLY A 354 28.65 -15.21 14.16
C GLY A 354 27.34 -15.82 13.69
N ILE A 355 27.43 -16.79 12.80
CA ILE A 355 26.26 -17.53 12.28
C ILE A 355 26.05 -18.78 13.13
N TYR A 356 24.86 -18.95 13.68
CA TYR A 356 24.44 -20.11 14.45
C TYR A 356 23.31 -20.83 13.73
N THR A 357 23.28 -22.15 13.81
CA THR A 357 22.14 -22.96 13.38
C THR A 357 21.33 -23.41 14.59
N TRP A 358 20.03 -23.56 14.42
CA TRP A 358 19.14 -24.04 15.47
C TRP A 358 18.11 -25.03 14.92
N SER A 359 17.74 -25.98 15.78
CA SER A 359 16.71 -26.98 15.53
C SER A 359 16.09 -27.43 16.84
N VAL A 360 14.94 -28.09 16.78
CA VAL A 360 14.22 -28.57 17.96
C VAL A 360 13.91 -30.06 17.79
N GLU A 361 14.25 -30.86 18.79
CA GLU A 361 13.89 -32.28 18.84
C GLU A 361 12.83 -32.50 19.91
N CYS A 362 11.72 -33.12 19.52
CA CYS A 362 10.64 -33.45 20.44
C CYS A 362 10.53 -34.96 20.64
N CYS A 363 10.27 -35.36 21.87
CA CYS A 363 10.06 -36.75 22.28
C CYS A 363 8.67 -36.94 22.88
N ASP A 364 8.06 -38.09 22.60
CA ASP A 364 6.78 -38.53 23.17
C ASP A 364 6.95 -39.25 24.53
N GLU A 365 5.84 -39.70 25.12
CA GLU A 365 5.84 -40.49 26.36
C GLU A 365 6.44 -41.90 26.19
N GLU A 366 6.40 -42.44 24.97
CA GLU A 366 6.92 -43.75 24.55
C GLU A 366 8.44 -43.73 24.32
N GLY A 367 9.04 -42.54 24.29
CA GLY A 367 10.47 -42.32 24.11
C GLY A 367 10.90 -42.24 22.65
N GLN A 368 9.98 -42.09 21.70
CA GLN A 368 10.30 -41.79 20.31
C GLN A 368 10.59 -40.31 20.17
N CYS A 369 11.75 -39.99 19.60
CA CYS A 369 12.20 -38.62 19.39
C CYS A 369 12.40 -38.37 17.90
N ASN A 370 12.07 -37.16 17.46
CA ASN A 370 12.27 -36.75 16.09
C ASN A 370 12.61 -35.25 16.03
N PRO A 371 13.69 -34.85 15.33
CA PRO A 371 14.04 -33.45 15.14
C PRO A 371 13.10 -32.75 14.16
N SER A 372 13.13 -31.42 14.18
CA SER A 372 12.58 -30.60 13.11
C SER A 372 13.16 -31.00 11.76
N GLN A 373 12.32 -30.97 10.72
CA GLN A 373 12.77 -31.32 9.38
C GLN A 373 13.75 -30.28 8.84
N GLU A 374 13.54 -29.01 9.20
CA GLU A 374 14.46 -27.91 8.90
C GLU A 374 15.47 -27.67 10.02
N VAL A 375 16.63 -27.14 9.61
CA VAL A 375 17.62 -26.52 10.49
C VAL A 375 17.75 -25.08 9.99
N TRP A 376 17.42 -24.11 10.83
CA TRP A 376 17.42 -22.70 10.46
C TRP A 376 18.65 -22.00 11.02
N SER A 377 19.09 -20.97 10.33
CA SER A 377 20.26 -20.16 10.69
C SER A 377 19.85 -18.79 11.23
N VAL A 378 20.67 -18.26 12.13
CA VAL A 378 20.61 -16.90 12.63
C VAL A 378 21.99 -16.28 12.64
N GLU A 379 22.12 -15.07 12.13
CA GLU A 379 23.37 -14.30 12.16
C GLU A 379 23.35 -13.31 13.33
N ILE A 380 24.29 -13.48 14.25
CA ILE A 380 24.44 -12.65 15.44
C ILE A 380 25.49 -11.59 15.17
N LEU A 381 25.04 -10.34 15.12
CA LEU A 381 25.88 -9.18 14.86
C LEU A 381 26.20 -8.42 16.15
N LYS A 382 27.25 -7.61 16.10
CA LYS A 382 27.54 -6.65 17.16
C LYS A 382 26.72 -5.38 16.92
N ASN A 383 26.01 -4.93 17.94
CA ASN A 383 25.28 -3.66 17.94
C ASN A 383 26.19 -2.50 17.48
N GLN A 384 25.71 -1.68 16.53
CA GLN A 384 26.41 -0.48 16.08
C GLN A 384 25.80 0.77 16.73
N PRO A 385 26.60 1.82 17.02
CA PRO A 385 26.03 3.05 17.54
C PRO A 385 25.22 3.77 16.45
N PRO A 386 24.25 4.63 16.83
CA PRO A 386 23.39 5.33 15.89
C PRO A 386 24.16 6.17 14.85
N THR A 387 23.53 6.45 13.73
CA THR A 387 24.01 7.40 12.71
C THR A 387 23.04 8.56 12.60
N VAL A 388 23.56 9.76 12.31
CA VAL A 388 22.77 11.00 12.28
C VAL A 388 23.09 11.79 11.03
N VAL A 389 22.05 12.17 10.29
CA VAL A 389 22.14 13.09 9.14
C VAL A 389 21.46 14.41 9.52
N LEU A 390 22.18 15.53 9.39
CA LEU A 390 21.60 16.85 9.58
C LEU A 390 20.94 17.33 8.28
N ILE A 391 19.72 17.87 8.38
CA ILE A 391 18.89 18.25 7.22
C ILE A 391 18.72 19.76 7.16
N SER A 392 18.44 20.40 8.29
CA SER A 392 18.23 21.85 8.35
C SER A 392 18.53 22.35 9.76
N PRO A 393 19.11 23.54 9.95
CA PRO A 393 19.63 24.44 8.92
C PRO A 393 20.83 23.87 8.15
N ASP A 394 21.00 24.29 6.89
CA ASP A 394 22.17 23.96 6.10
C ASP A 394 23.44 24.52 6.76
N ASP A 395 24.60 23.91 6.49
CA ASP A 395 25.88 24.39 7.02
C ASP A 395 26.18 25.82 6.52
N GLY A 396 26.31 26.75 7.46
CA GLY A 396 26.52 28.17 7.19
C GLY A 396 25.24 28.97 6.91
N ASP A 397 24.04 28.43 7.20
CA ASP A 397 22.78 29.16 7.07
C ASP A 397 22.82 30.51 7.82
N ASN A 398 22.27 31.56 7.20
CA ASN A 398 22.26 32.91 7.74
C ASN A 398 20.88 33.57 7.72
N SER A 399 19.81 32.77 7.56
CA SER A 399 18.43 33.25 7.44
C SER A 399 17.70 33.46 8.78
N SER A 400 18.33 33.07 9.89
CA SER A 400 17.74 33.06 11.23
C SER A 400 18.12 34.28 12.07
N TYR A 401 17.25 34.66 13.00
CA TYR A 401 17.37 35.90 13.79
C TYR A 401 17.28 35.66 15.30
N VAL A 402 17.87 36.55 16.08
CA VAL A 402 17.82 36.53 17.55
C VAL A 402 16.37 36.52 18.05
N ASN A 403 16.10 35.78 19.12
CA ASN A 403 14.79 35.61 19.75
C ASN A 403 13.70 34.98 18.85
N LYS A 404 14.06 34.44 17.69
CA LYS A 404 13.18 33.62 16.85
C LYS A 404 13.59 32.15 16.98
N ALA A 405 12.61 31.25 16.95
CA ALA A 405 12.86 29.81 17.05
C ALA A 405 13.51 29.31 15.75
N VAL A 406 14.61 28.58 15.88
CA VAL A 406 15.27 27.84 14.80
C VAL A 406 14.84 26.38 14.89
N HIS A 407 14.46 25.82 13.75
CA HIS A 407 14.03 24.43 13.62
C HIS A 407 15.19 23.58 13.13
N PHE A 408 15.75 22.76 14.03
CA PHE A 408 16.85 21.84 13.76
C PHE A 408 16.29 20.48 13.36
N VAL A 409 16.31 20.20 12.06
CA VAL A 409 15.80 18.98 11.45
C VAL A 409 16.96 18.02 11.20
N TYR A 410 16.80 16.78 11.65
CA TYR A 410 17.77 15.70 11.47
C TYR A 410 17.07 14.37 11.26
N ARG A 411 17.80 13.40 10.73
CA ARG A 411 17.33 12.03 10.53
C ARG A 411 18.30 11.04 11.15
N PRO A 412 17.89 10.33 12.22
CA PRO A 412 18.71 9.28 12.80
C PRO A 412 18.43 7.91 12.16
N SER A 413 19.43 7.04 12.12
CA SER A 413 19.34 5.67 11.61
C SER A 413 20.25 4.74 12.40
N ASP A 414 19.81 3.52 12.67
CA ASP A 414 20.45 2.59 13.59
C ASP A 414 20.01 1.15 13.26
N ASP A 415 20.79 0.13 13.66
CA ASP A 415 20.38 -1.28 13.64
C ASP A 415 19.48 -1.63 14.85
N LYS A 416 19.46 -0.79 15.88
CA LYS A 416 18.65 -0.89 17.09
C LYS A 416 17.66 0.25 17.25
N LYS A 417 16.74 0.09 18.22
CA LYS A 417 15.76 1.13 18.52
C LYS A 417 16.45 2.35 19.14
N ILE A 418 16.25 3.52 18.56
CA ILE A 418 16.75 4.77 19.14
C ILE A 418 15.94 5.10 20.40
N GLU A 419 16.61 5.23 21.54
CA GLU A 419 16.00 5.61 22.82
C GLU A 419 15.62 7.10 22.80
N TYR A 420 16.61 7.96 22.51
CA TYR A 420 16.45 9.40 22.32
C TYR A 420 17.67 9.99 21.60
N CYS A 421 17.49 11.18 21.05
CA CYS A 421 18.59 12.05 20.63
C CYS A 421 18.56 13.36 21.41
N ALA A 422 19.68 14.08 21.45
CA ALA A 422 19.81 15.37 22.12
C ALA A 422 20.51 16.39 21.22
N LEU A 423 20.06 17.64 21.30
CA LEU A 423 20.64 18.76 20.57
C LEU A 423 21.76 19.41 21.38
N LEU A 424 22.92 19.56 20.74
CA LEU A 424 24.05 20.33 21.26
C LEU A 424 24.20 21.62 20.45
N ILE A 425 24.37 22.74 21.15
CA ILE A 425 24.68 24.07 20.59
C ILE A 425 25.98 24.57 21.20
N ASP A 426 26.94 24.97 20.38
CA ASP A 426 28.27 25.45 20.81
C ASP A 426 28.94 24.51 21.83
N GLU A 427 28.97 23.21 21.53
CA GLU A 427 29.46 22.14 22.42
C GLU A 427 28.65 21.89 23.71
N ASN A 428 27.59 22.65 23.97
CA ASN A 428 26.78 22.51 25.18
C ASN A 428 25.48 21.75 24.90
N ASP A 429 25.13 20.82 25.79
CA ASP A 429 23.83 20.16 25.78
C ASP A 429 22.72 21.16 26.15
N THR A 430 21.72 21.27 25.27
CA THR A 430 20.56 22.15 25.47
C THR A 430 19.56 21.60 26.50
N GLY A 431 19.67 20.32 26.87
CA GLY A 431 18.71 19.59 27.70
C GLY A 431 17.46 19.14 26.93
N LEU A 432 17.36 19.43 25.63
CA LEU A 432 16.27 18.96 24.78
C LEU A 432 16.52 17.51 24.34
N LYS A 433 15.54 16.65 24.56
CA LYS A 433 15.56 15.24 24.13
C LYS A 433 14.37 14.94 23.24
N SER A 434 14.59 14.18 22.17
CA SER A 434 13.50 13.67 21.33
C SER A 434 12.80 12.50 22.01
N GLU A 435 11.50 12.34 21.77
CA GLU A 435 10.77 11.13 22.14
C GLU A 435 11.10 10.05 21.09
N SER A 436 11.68 8.91 21.52
CA SER A 436 12.09 7.73 20.73
C SER A 436 11.79 7.80 19.22
N PRO A 437 12.69 8.45 18.43
CA PRO A 437 12.44 8.74 17.02
C PRO A 437 12.36 7.45 16.18
N VAL A 438 11.52 7.47 15.15
CA VAL A 438 11.33 6.33 14.24
C VAL A 438 12.55 6.23 13.31
N ILE A 439 13.29 5.12 13.41
CA ILE A 439 14.54 4.86 12.68
C ILE A 439 14.34 5.03 11.17
N GLY A 440 15.19 5.85 10.53
CA GLY A 440 15.40 5.83 9.07
C GLY A 440 14.22 6.27 8.18
N VAL A 441 13.09 6.71 8.77
CA VAL A 441 11.85 7.00 8.03
C VAL A 441 11.33 8.41 8.26
N GLU A 442 11.52 8.99 9.46
CA GLU A 442 10.96 10.30 9.80
C GLU A 442 12.03 11.33 10.17
N ASP A 443 11.86 12.54 9.65
CA ASP A 443 12.65 13.70 10.03
C ASP A 443 12.20 14.17 11.41
N THR A 444 13.15 14.28 12.34
CA THR A 444 12.89 14.72 13.70
C THR A 444 13.37 16.15 13.88
N THR A 445 12.66 16.93 14.70
CA THR A 445 12.89 18.37 14.86
C THR A 445 13.13 18.76 16.31
N PHE A 446 14.18 19.55 16.55
CA PHE A 446 14.34 20.34 17.77
C PHE A 446 14.07 21.82 17.51
N ASN A 447 13.47 22.50 18.48
CA ASN A 447 13.25 23.95 18.42
C ASN A 447 14.15 24.62 19.45
N TRP A 448 14.98 25.56 19.01
CA TRP A 448 15.86 26.31 19.89
C TRP A 448 15.89 27.79 19.51
N THR A 449 15.97 28.67 20.53
CA THR A 449 15.98 30.12 20.33
C THR A 449 17.29 30.69 20.83
N PHE A 450 17.99 31.41 19.94
CA PHE A 450 19.22 32.10 20.29
C PHE A 450 18.92 33.47 20.89
N ASN A 451 19.61 33.82 21.98
CA ASN A 451 19.49 35.11 22.66
C ASN A 451 20.56 36.14 22.22
N THR A 452 21.51 35.70 21.40
CA THR A 452 22.64 36.50 20.91
C THR A 452 22.80 36.27 19.41
N SER A 453 23.34 37.29 18.73
CA SER A 453 23.68 37.20 17.30
C SER A 453 25.13 36.78 17.17
N GLY A 454 25.45 36.10 16.07
CA GLY A 454 26.80 35.57 15.83
C GLY A 454 26.79 34.21 15.14
N LEU A 455 27.99 33.65 15.00
CA LEU A 455 28.21 32.29 14.52
C LEU A 455 28.03 31.33 15.70
N HIS A 456 27.19 30.31 15.50
CA HIS A 456 26.98 29.20 16.42
C HIS A 456 27.19 27.87 15.69
N THR A 457 27.57 26.82 16.43
CA THR A 457 27.61 25.45 15.89
C THR A 457 26.53 24.59 16.52
N TRP A 458 26.07 23.59 15.77
CA TRP A 458 25.10 22.62 16.26
C TRP A 458 25.39 21.22 15.77
N LYS A 459 25.06 20.24 16.61
CA LYS A 459 25.14 18.82 16.31
C LYS A 459 24.11 18.05 17.13
N VAL A 460 23.81 16.83 16.71
CA VAL A 460 22.88 15.96 17.41
C VAL A 460 23.60 14.68 17.81
N ILE A 461 23.45 14.29 19.07
CA ILE A 461 23.89 13.00 19.59
C ILE A 461 22.67 12.09 19.74
N CYS A 462 22.77 10.84 19.33
CA CYS A 462 21.71 9.85 19.51
C CYS A 462 22.19 8.69 20.37
N TYR A 463 21.25 8.09 21.09
CA TYR A 463 21.44 6.92 21.94
C TYR A 463 20.46 5.84 21.51
N ASP A 464 20.94 4.63 21.30
CA ASP A 464 20.08 3.46 21.13
C ASP A 464 19.55 2.94 22.48
N ASN A 465 18.68 1.94 22.44
CA ASN A 465 18.08 1.32 23.61
C ASN A 465 19.03 0.36 24.37
N GLU A 466 20.28 0.24 23.93
CA GLU A 466 21.36 -0.51 24.57
C GLU A 466 22.51 0.43 25.02
N SER A 467 22.25 1.75 25.03
CA SER A 467 23.19 2.81 25.42
C SER A 467 24.43 2.98 24.53
N ALA A 468 24.47 2.42 23.32
CA ALA A 468 25.43 2.83 22.32
C ALA A 468 25.05 4.23 21.82
N SER A 469 26.07 5.06 21.56
CA SER A 469 25.84 6.45 21.15
C SER A 469 26.84 6.91 20.12
N ASN A 470 26.40 7.86 19.30
CA ASN A 470 27.24 8.54 18.33
C ASN A 470 26.81 9.99 18.19
N VAL A 471 27.80 10.84 17.93
CA VAL A 471 27.58 12.25 17.61
C VAL A 471 27.57 12.38 16.10
N GLY A 472 26.52 13.00 15.55
CA GLY A 472 26.43 13.33 14.14
C GLY A 472 27.49 14.35 13.68
N PRO A 473 27.47 14.73 12.40
CA PRO A 473 28.30 15.82 11.91
C PRO A 473 27.93 17.15 12.61
N GLU A 474 28.80 18.14 12.51
CA GLU A 474 28.59 19.48 13.04
C GLU A 474 28.34 20.46 11.89
N ASN A 475 27.29 21.27 12.02
CA ASN A 475 26.95 22.35 11.09
C ASN A 475 27.06 23.70 11.81
N ALA A 476 27.39 24.74 11.05
CA ALA A 476 27.36 26.12 11.49
C ALA A 476 26.03 26.80 11.15
N ILE A 477 25.62 27.76 11.98
CA ILE A 477 24.51 28.69 11.71
C ILE A 477 24.90 30.10 12.16
N ILE A 478 24.50 31.11 11.39
CA ILE A 478 24.71 32.52 11.66
C ILE A 478 23.37 33.15 12.07
N ILE A 479 23.30 33.59 13.33
CA ILE A 479 22.13 34.28 13.87
C ILE A 479 22.29 35.78 13.71
N GLN A 480 21.39 36.38 12.93
CA GLN A 480 21.37 37.80 12.64
C GLN A 480 20.62 38.60 13.71
N ARG A 481 20.99 39.87 13.90
CA ARG A 481 20.17 40.81 14.66
C ARG A 481 19.07 41.32 13.74
N ASP A 482 17.87 41.42 14.27
CA ASP A 482 16.72 42.01 13.61
C ASP A 482 16.66 43.50 13.96
N ASN A 483 16.91 44.39 12.99
CA ASN A 483 16.90 45.84 13.23
C ASN A 483 15.58 46.43 12.72
N PRO A 484 15.01 47.44 13.40
CA PRO A 484 13.79 48.07 12.91
C PRO A 484 14.02 48.84 11.61
N PRO A 485 12.97 49.05 10.79
CA PRO A 485 13.07 49.77 9.52
C PRO A 485 13.70 51.16 9.63
N LEU A 486 14.35 51.58 8.54
CA LEU A 486 14.80 52.96 8.34
C LEU A 486 13.88 53.63 7.32
N VAL A 487 13.29 54.77 7.71
CA VAL A 487 12.39 55.55 6.84
C VAL A 487 13.10 56.85 6.44
N THR A 488 13.54 56.98 5.20
CA THR A 488 14.21 58.21 4.72
C THR A 488 13.22 59.09 3.97
N ILE A 489 13.07 60.36 4.35
CA ILE A 489 12.11 61.28 3.73
C ILE A 489 12.78 62.07 2.61
N LEU A 490 12.15 62.08 1.43
CA LEU A 490 12.56 62.89 0.28
C LEU A 490 11.70 64.14 0.13
N TYR A 491 10.40 64.03 0.33
CA TYR A 491 9.45 65.15 0.24
C TYR A 491 8.16 64.83 1.01
N PRO A 492 7.46 65.80 1.60
CA PRO A 492 7.91 67.16 1.88
C PRO A 492 9.04 67.19 2.91
N GLN A 493 9.88 68.21 2.84
CA GLN A 493 10.86 68.53 3.88
C GLN A 493 10.14 69.17 5.08
N ASP A 494 10.77 69.11 6.25
CA ASP A 494 10.17 69.66 7.48
C ASP A 494 9.91 71.17 7.34
N GLY A 495 8.66 71.56 7.57
CA GLY A 495 8.18 72.92 7.49
C GLY A 495 7.73 73.37 6.11
N ASP A 496 7.74 72.49 5.10
CA ASP A 496 7.32 72.82 3.73
C ASP A 496 5.89 73.40 3.69
N LEU A 497 5.69 74.30 2.72
CA LEU A 497 4.41 74.97 2.47
C LEU A 497 3.59 74.18 1.44
N CYS A 498 2.36 73.82 1.82
CA CYS A 498 1.37 73.19 0.97
C CYS A 498 0.09 74.04 0.90
N PHE A 499 -0.84 73.69 0.02
CA PHE A 499 -2.07 74.45 -0.16
C PHE A 499 -3.30 73.58 0.02
N VAL A 500 -4.38 74.18 0.54
CA VAL A 500 -5.66 73.47 0.73
C VAL A 500 -6.24 72.98 -0.58
N ASN A 501 -7.00 71.89 -0.51
CA ASN A 501 -7.70 71.26 -1.65
C ASN A 501 -6.74 70.82 -2.77
N GLN A 502 -5.49 70.52 -2.42
CA GLN A 502 -4.53 69.85 -3.27
C GLN A 502 -4.12 68.54 -2.62
N THR A 503 -3.90 67.53 -3.45
CA THR A 503 -3.28 66.28 -3.03
C THR A 503 -1.80 66.54 -2.75
N ILE A 504 -1.39 66.34 -1.51
CA ILE A 504 -0.01 66.48 -1.06
C ILE A 504 0.64 65.10 -1.17
N GLU A 505 1.77 65.04 -1.87
CA GLU A 505 2.55 63.83 -2.09
C GLU A 505 3.66 63.70 -1.05
N PHE A 506 3.84 62.51 -0.48
CA PHE A 506 4.87 62.16 0.50
C PHE A 506 5.78 61.08 -0.10
N VAL A 507 6.98 61.47 -0.51
CA VAL A 507 7.97 60.60 -1.14
C VAL A 507 9.02 60.19 -0.10
N TYR A 508 9.23 58.89 0.04
CA TYR A 508 10.14 58.31 1.05
C TYR A 508 10.81 57.04 0.53
N ILE A 509 11.91 56.64 1.16
CA ILE A 509 12.60 55.37 0.92
C ILE A 509 12.60 54.56 2.21
N PRO A 510 11.81 53.48 2.31
CA PRO A 510 11.90 52.53 3.41
C PRO A 510 13.01 51.51 3.13
N ALA A 511 13.88 51.25 4.11
CA ALA A 511 14.95 50.27 4.01
C ALA A 511 15.08 49.44 5.29
N ASP A 512 15.38 48.15 5.15
CA ASP A 512 15.44 47.23 6.29
C ASP A 512 16.39 46.04 6.00
N ASP A 513 16.87 45.33 7.02
CA ASP A 513 17.66 44.10 6.85
C ASP A 513 16.79 42.84 6.67
N ARG A 514 15.49 42.94 6.96
CA ARG A 514 14.43 41.97 6.64
C ARG A 514 13.52 42.47 5.51
N ARG A 515 12.50 41.67 5.24
CA ARG A 515 11.41 42.03 4.33
C ARG A 515 10.48 43.02 5.03
N LEU A 516 10.22 44.14 4.38
CA LEU A 516 9.21 45.10 4.84
C LEU A 516 7.81 44.49 4.74
N ASP A 517 6.96 44.78 5.72
CA ASP A 517 5.56 44.39 5.75
C ASP A 517 4.65 45.52 5.24
N ARG A 518 4.72 46.68 5.88
CA ARG A 518 3.85 47.83 5.57
C ARG A 518 4.47 49.15 6.01
N CYS A 519 4.06 50.25 5.39
CA CYS A 519 4.29 51.61 5.85
C CYS A 519 2.97 52.36 5.93
N VAL A 520 2.74 53.10 7.02
CA VAL A 520 1.50 53.83 7.27
C VAL A 520 1.81 55.29 7.51
N PHE A 521 1.07 56.16 6.83
CA PHE A 521 1.20 57.60 6.90
C PHE A 521 0.12 58.21 7.78
N TYR A 522 0.55 59.08 8.70
CA TYR A 522 -0.31 59.76 9.64
C TYR A 522 -0.18 61.28 9.53
N ILE A 523 -1.31 62.00 9.64
CA ILE A 523 -1.36 63.45 9.86
C ILE A 523 -2.08 63.73 11.19
N ASN A 524 -1.41 64.44 12.10
CA ASN A 524 -1.88 64.72 13.46
C ASN A 524 -2.38 63.47 14.21
N GLY A 525 -1.79 62.30 13.91
CA GLY A 525 -2.15 61.00 14.50
C GLY A 525 -3.32 60.27 13.83
N SER A 526 -3.94 60.85 12.79
CA SER A 526 -4.94 60.17 11.94
C SER A 526 -4.24 59.47 10.77
N GLU A 527 -4.60 58.21 10.49
CA GLU A 527 -4.11 57.47 9.31
C GLU A 527 -4.75 58.06 8.05
N GLU A 528 -3.92 58.47 7.09
CA GLU A 528 -4.37 59.08 5.83
C GLU A 528 -4.16 58.14 4.64
N ASP A 529 -3.04 57.41 4.63
CA ASP A 529 -2.67 56.49 3.55
C ASP A 529 -1.73 55.39 4.04
N ARG A 530 -1.59 54.31 3.27
CA ARG A 530 -0.69 53.20 3.58
C ARG A 530 -0.16 52.49 2.35
N ASP A 531 1.08 52.05 2.44
CA ASP A 531 1.72 51.12 1.52
C ASP A 531 1.77 49.74 2.18
N GLY A 532 0.98 48.79 1.66
CA GLY A 532 0.89 47.44 2.21
C GLY A 532 1.95 46.48 1.68
N SER A 533 2.84 46.92 0.78
CA SER A 533 3.93 46.09 0.23
C SER A 533 5.08 46.97 -0.27
N PRO A 534 5.69 47.78 0.61
CA PRO A 534 6.76 48.69 0.23
C PRO A 534 7.99 47.92 -0.27
N ILE A 535 8.63 48.45 -1.31
CA ILE A 535 9.82 47.83 -1.90
C ILE A 535 11.05 48.34 -1.14
N ASN A 536 11.77 47.42 -0.51
CA ASN A 536 12.96 47.72 0.29
C ASN A 536 14.01 48.48 -0.54
N GLY A 537 14.44 49.65 -0.04
CA GLY A 537 15.44 50.52 -0.64
C GLY A 537 14.98 51.32 -1.86
N SER A 538 13.69 51.27 -2.22
CA SER A 538 13.13 51.99 -3.38
C SER A 538 12.26 53.17 -2.94
N GLU A 539 12.07 54.15 -3.83
CA GLU A 539 11.14 55.25 -3.59
C GLU A 539 9.69 54.76 -3.56
N SER A 540 8.99 55.08 -2.49
CA SER A 540 7.55 54.89 -2.30
C SER A 540 6.85 56.24 -2.15
N LEU A 541 5.54 56.25 -2.40
CA LEU A 541 4.71 57.46 -2.42
C LEU A 541 3.40 57.24 -1.66
N LEU A 542 3.10 58.16 -0.74
CA LEU A 542 1.82 58.25 -0.01
C LEU A 542 1.18 59.61 -0.26
N ARG A 543 -0.14 59.72 -0.10
CA ARG A 543 -0.89 60.95 -0.42
C ARG A 543 -1.85 61.36 0.68
N ALA A 544 -2.05 62.66 0.86
CA ALA A 544 -3.14 63.18 1.69
C ALA A 544 -3.74 64.47 1.13
N GLU A 545 -5.01 64.70 1.47
CA GLU A 545 -5.71 65.96 1.19
C GLU A 545 -5.99 66.71 2.49
N VAL A 546 -5.51 67.95 2.58
CA VAL A 546 -5.70 68.77 3.77
C VAL A 546 -6.64 69.94 3.45
N PRO A 547 -7.92 69.88 3.86
CA PRO A 547 -8.94 70.84 3.41
C PRO A 547 -8.91 72.18 4.17
N GLN A 548 -8.18 72.27 5.28
CA GLN A 548 -8.12 73.46 6.12
C GLN A 548 -6.70 74.00 6.23
N PRO A 549 -6.52 75.33 6.27
CA PRO A 549 -5.22 75.90 6.52
C PRO A 549 -4.79 75.66 7.98
N GLY A 550 -3.50 75.45 8.21
CA GLY A 550 -2.96 75.17 9.53
C GLY A 550 -1.57 74.56 9.48
N LYS A 551 -0.98 74.31 10.65
CA LYS A 551 0.24 73.50 10.77
C LYS A 551 -0.14 72.08 11.12
N TYR A 552 0.44 71.12 10.41
CA TYR A 552 0.14 69.71 10.54
C TYR A 552 1.45 68.96 10.82
N ALA A 553 1.47 68.19 11.91
CA ALA A 553 2.52 67.23 12.16
C ALA A 553 2.20 65.95 11.42
N TRP A 554 3.21 65.30 10.86
CA TRP A 554 3.04 64.06 10.13
C TRP A 554 4.12 63.06 10.50
N ASN A 555 3.83 61.77 10.35
CA ASN A 555 4.83 60.72 10.42
C ASN A 555 4.52 59.57 9.46
N ILE A 556 5.57 58.88 9.02
CA ILE A 556 5.48 57.63 8.26
C ILE A 556 6.15 56.57 9.11
N THR A 557 5.36 55.59 9.54
CA THR A 557 5.86 54.44 10.31
C THR A 557 5.95 53.24 9.39
N CYS A 558 7.07 52.54 9.38
CA CYS A 558 7.25 51.30 8.63
C CYS A 558 7.49 50.13 9.58
N TRP A 559 6.98 48.96 9.21
CA TRP A 559 7.15 47.70 9.91
C TRP A 559 7.83 46.69 9.00
N ASP A 560 8.75 45.91 9.57
CA ASP A 560 9.24 44.68 8.96
C ASP A 560 8.27 43.52 9.20
N ASP A 561 8.58 42.34 8.65
CA ASP A 561 7.82 41.11 8.88
C ASP A 561 8.15 40.39 10.20
N GLY A 562 9.07 40.95 11.00
CA GLY A 562 9.38 40.58 12.37
C GLY A 562 8.56 41.35 13.43
N ASP A 563 7.70 42.27 12.98
CA ASP A 563 6.93 43.27 13.74
C ASP A 563 7.78 44.38 14.40
N ASN A 564 9.05 44.54 14.03
CA ASN A 564 9.80 45.74 14.44
C ASN A 564 9.37 46.93 13.60
N SER A 565 9.38 48.10 14.22
CA SER A 565 8.99 49.33 13.54
C SER A 565 9.83 50.51 13.92
N ASN A 566 9.84 51.47 13.00
CA ASN A 566 10.40 52.79 13.21
C ASN A 566 9.61 53.79 12.38
N PHE A 567 9.80 55.07 12.66
CA PHE A 567 9.14 56.13 11.93
C PHE A 567 10.08 57.29 11.64
N SER A 568 9.71 58.05 10.60
CA SER A 568 10.21 59.39 10.38
C SER A 568 9.06 60.37 10.47
N GLU A 569 9.34 61.56 10.99
CA GLU A 569 8.34 62.60 11.24
C GLU A 569 8.79 63.95 10.69
N GLY A 570 7.82 64.85 10.55
CA GLY A 570 8.05 66.23 10.21
C GLY A 570 6.77 67.04 10.30
N SER A 571 6.80 68.26 9.77
CA SER A 571 5.67 69.16 9.72
C SER A 571 5.46 69.75 8.34
N ILE A 572 4.22 70.09 8.03
CA ILE A 572 3.86 70.93 6.88
C ILE A 572 3.00 72.10 7.33
N SER A 573 3.12 73.23 6.64
CA SER A 573 2.20 74.37 6.78
C SER A 573 1.28 74.39 5.58
N VAL A 574 -0.04 74.32 5.82
CA VAL A 574 -1.05 74.37 4.76
C VAL A 574 -1.70 75.74 4.75
N GLU A 575 -1.68 76.42 3.60
CA GLU A 575 -2.26 77.75 3.43
C GLU A 575 -3.36 77.77 2.36
N ARG A 576 -4.16 78.84 2.34
CA ARG A 576 -5.08 79.10 1.21
C ARG A 576 -4.31 79.75 0.06
N PRO A 577 -4.56 79.38 -1.20
CA PRO A 577 -3.96 80.07 -2.33
C PRO A 577 -4.32 81.56 -2.32
N LYS A 578 -3.36 82.42 -2.66
CA LYS A 578 -3.58 83.87 -2.74
C LYS A 578 -4.30 84.24 -4.03
N ASN A 579 -5.24 85.18 -3.96
CA ASN A 579 -5.85 85.76 -5.16
C ASN A 579 -5.01 86.95 -5.65
N ILE A 580 -4.75 87.01 -6.95
CA ILE A 580 -3.98 88.09 -7.59
C ILE A 580 -4.92 88.89 -8.51
N CYS A 581 -4.78 90.21 -8.48
CA CYS A 581 -5.48 91.08 -9.42
C CYS A 581 -4.51 91.70 -10.44
N VAL A 582 -4.95 91.80 -11.69
CA VAL A 582 -4.18 92.38 -12.81
C VAL A 582 -4.93 93.57 -13.41
N TYR A 583 -4.26 94.69 -13.64
CA TYR A 583 -4.83 95.90 -14.26
C TYR A 583 -3.87 96.51 -15.29
N GLU A 584 -4.40 97.22 -16.29
CA GLU A 584 -3.59 97.87 -17.32
C GLU A 584 -2.73 99.01 -16.71
N PRO A 585 -1.45 99.17 -17.12
CA PRO A 585 -0.61 100.27 -16.68
C PRO A 585 -1.28 101.64 -16.90
N GLY A 586 -1.54 102.38 -15.82
CA GLY A 586 -2.18 103.70 -15.86
C GLY A 586 -3.63 103.74 -15.36
N TYR A 587 -4.23 102.60 -15.03
CA TYR A 587 -5.53 102.49 -14.37
C TYR A 587 -5.40 102.28 -12.84
N SER A 588 -6.47 102.55 -12.10
CA SER A 588 -6.52 102.36 -10.64
C SER A 588 -6.39 100.89 -10.26
N GLN A 589 -5.65 100.62 -9.17
CA GLN A 589 -5.51 99.29 -8.57
C GLN A 589 -6.89 98.69 -8.25
N CYS A 590 -6.97 97.36 -8.19
CA CYS A 590 -8.18 96.68 -7.76
C CYS A 590 -8.51 97.07 -6.32
N GLU A 591 -9.57 97.85 -6.10
CA GLU A 591 -9.97 98.38 -4.79
C GLU A 591 -10.78 97.37 -3.94
N ALA A 592 -10.92 96.13 -4.41
CA ALA A 592 -11.77 95.13 -3.76
C ALA A 592 -11.06 94.38 -2.63
N GLU A 593 -11.78 94.15 -1.52
CA GLU A 593 -11.36 93.25 -0.44
C GLU A 593 -11.18 91.82 -0.99
N GLY A 594 -10.03 91.18 -0.69
CA GLY A 594 -9.78 89.77 -1.01
C GLY A 594 -8.69 89.48 -2.05
N TYR A 595 -7.99 90.49 -2.55
CA TYR A 595 -6.75 90.33 -3.35
C TYR A 595 -5.53 90.64 -2.50
N GLU A 596 -4.53 89.75 -2.51
CA GLU A 596 -3.32 89.93 -1.69
C GLU A 596 -2.17 90.58 -2.46
N VAL A 597 -2.21 90.51 -3.80
CA VAL A 597 -1.14 90.98 -4.67
C VAL A 597 -1.73 91.59 -5.94
N ASN A 598 -1.16 92.73 -6.33
CA ASN A 598 -1.54 93.50 -7.51
C ASN A 598 -0.41 93.41 -8.55
N ARG A 599 -0.77 93.22 -9.82
CA ARG A 599 0.14 93.11 -10.97
C ARG A 599 -0.34 93.95 -12.14
N THR A 600 0.57 94.35 -13.02
CA THR A 600 0.25 95.08 -14.25
C THR A 600 0.39 94.22 -15.51
N LYS A 601 0.84 92.98 -15.33
CA LYS A 601 1.05 91.97 -16.37
C LYS A 601 0.41 90.65 -15.96
N ILE A 602 -0.24 89.99 -16.90
CA ILE A 602 -0.90 88.71 -16.66
C ILE A 602 0.15 87.60 -16.46
N GLY A 603 1.25 87.62 -17.21
CA GLY A 603 2.30 86.62 -17.09
C GLY A 603 2.98 86.62 -15.71
N ASP A 604 3.18 87.81 -15.13
CA ASP A 604 3.74 87.92 -13.76
C ASP A 604 2.75 87.43 -12.71
N ALA A 605 1.45 87.66 -12.90
CA ALA A 605 0.42 87.10 -12.03
C ALA A 605 0.38 85.57 -12.10
N ILE A 606 0.51 84.96 -13.29
CA ILE A 606 0.59 83.49 -13.43
C ILE A 606 1.83 82.95 -12.71
N ARG A 607 2.97 83.63 -12.82
CA ARG A 607 4.20 83.22 -12.13
C ARG A 607 4.06 83.27 -10.61
N ASP A 608 3.42 84.31 -10.09
CA ASP A 608 3.36 84.59 -8.67
C ASP A 608 2.18 83.93 -7.94
N VAL A 609 1.12 83.57 -8.66
CA VAL A 609 -0.01 82.88 -8.04
C VAL A 609 0.43 81.50 -7.57
N SER A 610 0.03 81.13 -6.35
CA SER A 610 0.16 79.75 -5.88
C SER A 610 -0.65 78.81 -6.77
N PRO A 611 -0.22 77.55 -6.95
CA PRO A 611 -1.06 76.53 -7.57
C PRO A 611 -2.48 76.53 -6.97
N GLY A 612 -3.49 76.38 -7.81
CA GLY A 612 -4.92 76.44 -7.47
C GLY A 612 -5.47 77.85 -7.20
N GLY A 613 -4.63 78.89 -7.22
CA GLY A 613 -5.06 80.25 -6.95
C GLY A 613 -5.84 80.90 -8.09
N LYS A 614 -6.43 82.06 -7.77
CA LYS A 614 -7.29 82.83 -8.68
C LYS A 614 -6.61 84.11 -9.13
N ILE A 615 -6.62 84.36 -10.43
CA ILE A 615 -6.18 85.60 -11.06
C ILE A 615 -7.40 86.28 -11.67
N THR A 616 -7.73 87.47 -11.19
CA THR A 616 -8.75 88.33 -11.79
C THR A 616 -8.08 89.42 -12.60
N VAL A 617 -8.45 89.57 -13.86
CA VAL A 617 -7.89 90.55 -14.79
C VAL A 617 -8.95 91.60 -15.09
N MET A 618 -8.65 92.85 -14.80
CA MET A 618 -9.49 93.99 -15.10
C MET A 618 -9.47 94.29 -16.60
N ALA A 619 -10.53 94.91 -17.10
CA ALA A 619 -10.59 95.42 -18.47
C ALA A 619 -9.31 96.21 -18.84
N GLY A 620 -8.79 95.97 -20.04
CA GLY A 620 -7.55 96.60 -20.51
C GLY A 620 -6.87 95.84 -21.64
N ASN A 621 -5.80 96.41 -22.18
CA ASN A 621 -5.01 95.80 -23.26
C ASN A 621 -3.69 95.22 -22.76
N TYR A 622 -3.57 93.90 -22.80
CA TYR A 622 -2.40 93.15 -22.35
C TYR A 622 -1.69 92.53 -23.57
N THR A 623 -0.52 93.04 -23.90
CA THR A 623 0.29 92.53 -25.02
C THR A 623 1.33 91.56 -24.49
N GLU A 624 0.95 90.29 -24.36
CA GLU A 624 1.74 89.22 -23.73
C GLU A 624 1.39 87.86 -24.33
N ASN A 625 2.38 86.97 -24.43
CA ASN A 625 2.15 85.54 -24.64
C ASN A 625 2.04 84.84 -23.28
N LEU A 626 0.97 84.07 -23.05
CA LEU A 626 0.72 83.46 -21.74
C LEU A 626 1.04 81.97 -21.78
N VAL A 627 1.77 81.48 -20.77
CA VAL A 627 2.01 80.06 -20.51
C VAL A 627 1.53 79.75 -19.11
N ILE A 628 0.54 78.87 -18.99
CA ILE A 628 -0.04 78.40 -17.74
C ILE A 628 0.50 76.98 -17.48
N ASP A 629 1.43 76.89 -16.54
CA ASP A 629 2.21 75.68 -16.19
C ASP A 629 1.90 75.14 -14.78
N LYS A 630 0.91 75.71 -14.10
CA LYS A 630 0.39 75.27 -12.81
C LYS A 630 -1.14 75.38 -12.76
N PRO A 631 -1.81 74.63 -11.88
CA PRO A 631 -3.25 74.77 -11.66
C PRO A 631 -3.60 76.22 -11.30
N LEU A 632 -4.64 76.82 -11.90
CA LEU A 632 -5.15 78.15 -11.54
C LEU A 632 -6.50 78.47 -12.21
N ILE A 633 -7.17 79.51 -11.71
CA ILE A 633 -8.33 80.13 -12.37
C ILE A 633 -7.89 81.50 -12.89
N LEU A 634 -7.89 81.70 -14.20
CA LEU A 634 -7.65 82.98 -14.85
C LEU A 634 -8.98 83.51 -15.38
N MET A 635 -9.44 84.65 -14.87
CA MET A 635 -10.73 85.21 -15.27
C MET A 635 -10.75 86.73 -15.43
N GLY A 636 -11.59 87.23 -16.34
CA GLY A 636 -11.96 88.64 -16.39
C GLY A 636 -12.78 89.06 -15.16
N ASP A 637 -12.83 90.36 -14.88
CA ASP A 637 -13.58 90.94 -13.75
C ASP A 637 -15.12 90.89 -13.90
N GLY A 638 -15.62 90.44 -15.05
CA GLY A 638 -17.05 90.40 -15.39
C GLY A 638 -17.59 91.66 -16.06
N GLY A 639 -16.74 92.68 -16.25
CA GLY A 639 -17.00 93.89 -17.02
C GLY A 639 -16.65 93.73 -18.51
N GLU A 640 -15.93 94.72 -19.07
CA GLU A 640 -15.40 94.62 -20.42
C GLU A 640 -14.30 93.55 -20.48
N LYS A 641 -14.37 92.63 -21.45
CA LYS A 641 -13.43 91.50 -21.55
C LYS A 641 -12.00 92.00 -21.70
N PRO A 642 -11.06 91.64 -20.81
CA PRO A 642 -9.65 92.00 -20.94
C PRO A 642 -9.09 91.47 -22.26
N LYS A 643 -8.38 92.32 -22.99
CA LYS A 643 -7.78 91.96 -24.29
C LYS A 643 -6.40 91.36 -24.08
N ILE A 644 -6.19 90.13 -24.53
CA ILE A 644 -4.88 89.50 -24.64
C ILE A 644 -4.45 89.53 -26.10
N TYR A 645 -3.36 90.23 -26.41
CA TYR A 645 -2.77 90.33 -27.74
C TYR A 645 -1.37 89.71 -27.76
N SER A 646 -1.09 88.86 -28.75
CA SER A 646 0.26 88.34 -29.01
C SER A 646 0.47 88.06 -30.50
N GLU A 647 1.72 88.13 -30.94
CA GLU A 647 2.14 87.72 -32.29
C GLU A 647 2.87 86.37 -32.32
N GLU A 648 2.91 85.69 -31.16
CA GLU A 648 3.53 84.37 -30.99
C GLU A 648 2.64 83.23 -31.48
N LYS A 649 3.27 82.06 -31.64
CA LYS A 649 2.64 80.79 -32.03
C LYS A 649 1.35 80.46 -31.27
N TYR A 650 1.37 80.66 -29.96
CA TYR A 650 0.21 80.46 -29.08
C TYR A 650 0.00 81.73 -28.26
N ILE A 651 -1.20 82.32 -28.34
CA ILE A 651 -1.49 83.53 -27.55
C ILE A 651 -1.66 83.14 -26.08
N VAL A 652 -2.42 82.08 -25.81
CA VAL A 652 -2.50 81.44 -24.49
C VAL A 652 -2.19 79.95 -24.61
N LYS A 653 -1.17 79.48 -23.88
CA LYS A 653 -0.76 78.07 -23.82
C LYS A 653 -1.01 77.49 -22.42
N ILE A 654 -1.66 76.33 -22.34
CA ILE A 654 -1.94 75.59 -21.11
C ILE A 654 -1.20 74.25 -21.16
N ILE A 655 -0.41 73.96 -20.14
CA ILE A 655 0.35 72.72 -19.97
C ILE A 655 0.20 72.10 -18.57
N SER A 656 -0.82 72.52 -17.81
CA SER A 656 -1.13 72.02 -16.47
C SER A 656 -2.59 71.62 -16.32
N ASN A 657 -2.86 70.66 -15.43
CA ASN A 657 -4.20 70.25 -15.00
C ASN A 657 -4.89 71.38 -14.23
N ASN A 658 -6.23 71.29 -14.12
CA ASN A 658 -7.06 72.15 -13.29
C ASN A 658 -6.88 73.65 -13.63
N VAL A 659 -7.09 73.98 -14.91
CA VAL A 659 -6.97 75.35 -15.43
C VAL A 659 -8.29 75.84 -15.98
N THR A 660 -8.72 77.02 -15.53
CA THR A 660 -9.90 77.73 -16.05
C THR A 660 -9.48 79.04 -16.72
N ILE A 661 -9.98 79.29 -17.94
CA ILE A 661 -9.89 80.57 -18.66
C ILE A 661 -11.30 81.10 -18.90
N ASP A 662 -11.63 82.24 -18.27
CA ASP A 662 -12.98 82.82 -18.31
C ASP A 662 -12.99 84.31 -18.69
N GLY A 663 -13.75 84.68 -19.73
CA GLY A 663 -14.13 86.08 -19.94
C GLY A 663 -13.10 86.98 -20.62
N PHE A 664 -12.22 86.44 -21.47
CA PHE A 664 -11.18 87.21 -22.19
C PHE A 664 -11.53 87.52 -23.64
N TYR A 665 -10.95 88.61 -24.16
CA TYR A 665 -10.85 88.86 -25.59
C TYR A 665 -9.44 88.48 -26.08
N VAL A 666 -9.30 87.30 -26.69
CA VAL A 666 -8.02 86.77 -27.18
C VAL A 666 -7.87 87.10 -28.67
N THR A 667 -6.82 87.83 -29.03
CA THR A 667 -6.55 88.24 -30.42
C THR A 667 -5.06 88.29 -30.73
N GLY A 668 -4.71 88.35 -32.01
CA GLY A 668 -3.31 88.29 -32.44
C GLY A 668 -3.17 87.77 -33.86
N THR A 669 -1.94 87.60 -34.30
CA THR A 669 -1.58 87.01 -35.58
C THR A 669 -0.34 86.17 -35.41
N SER A 670 -0.28 84.96 -35.97
CA SER A 670 0.95 84.18 -35.98
C SER A 670 1.51 84.15 -37.40
N ASN A 671 2.81 84.42 -37.52
CA ASN A 671 3.57 84.25 -38.77
C ASN A 671 4.16 82.83 -38.90
N ASP A 672 3.92 81.95 -37.92
CA ASP A 672 4.48 80.60 -37.91
C ASP A 672 3.84 79.72 -38.97
N GLY A 673 4.62 78.71 -39.39
CA GLY A 673 4.24 77.79 -40.42
C GLY A 673 2.99 76.96 -40.05
N PRO A 674 2.25 76.45 -41.03
CA PRO A 674 1.07 75.61 -40.81
C PRO A 674 1.36 74.38 -39.93
N ALA A 675 2.54 73.78 -40.04
CA ALA A 675 2.97 72.60 -39.27
C ALA A 675 3.07 72.84 -37.75
N ASP A 676 3.11 74.10 -37.32
CA ASP A 676 3.30 74.47 -35.93
C ASP A 676 1.98 74.53 -35.13
N HIS A 677 0.83 74.42 -35.80
CA HIS A 677 -0.49 74.49 -35.17
C HIS A 677 -0.73 75.80 -34.37
N PRO A 678 -0.46 76.99 -34.93
CA PRO A 678 -0.64 78.24 -34.20
C PRO A 678 -2.10 78.43 -33.78
N SER A 679 -2.33 78.89 -32.54
CA SER A 679 -3.66 78.88 -31.92
C SER A 679 -3.91 80.07 -31.01
N GLY A 680 -5.17 80.52 -30.93
CA GLY A 680 -5.60 81.52 -29.96
C GLY A 680 -5.42 81.00 -28.53
N ILE A 681 -6.08 79.89 -28.22
CA ILE A 681 -5.88 79.15 -26.98
C ILE A 681 -5.42 77.73 -27.33
N TYR A 682 -4.32 77.30 -26.74
CA TYR A 682 -3.76 75.96 -26.93
C TYR A 682 -3.61 75.24 -25.59
N ALA A 683 -4.29 74.11 -25.41
CA ALA A 683 -4.06 73.22 -24.26
C ALA A 683 -3.40 71.93 -24.75
N SER A 684 -2.28 71.54 -24.14
CA SER A 684 -1.53 70.34 -24.52
C SER A 684 -1.07 69.52 -23.33
N GLY A 685 -1.58 68.31 -23.24
CA GLY A 685 -0.93 67.22 -22.50
C GLY A 685 0.16 66.57 -23.33
N SER A 686 0.82 65.56 -22.75
CA SER A 686 1.76 64.68 -23.43
C SER A 686 1.12 63.31 -23.68
N GLU A 687 1.66 62.51 -24.58
CA GLU A 687 1.11 61.18 -24.91
C GLU A 687 1.01 60.23 -23.70
N ASN A 688 1.80 60.46 -22.65
CA ASN A 688 1.82 59.67 -21.41
C ASN A 688 1.20 60.39 -20.21
N ASN A 689 0.77 61.64 -20.37
CA ASN A 689 0.20 62.44 -19.29
C ASN A 689 -0.79 63.44 -19.88
N TYR A 690 -2.06 63.03 -19.94
CA TYR A 690 -3.16 63.85 -20.44
C TYR A 690 -3.48 64.93 -19.43
N LEU A 691 -3.88 66.12 -19.90
CA LEU A 691 -4.35 67.13 -18.97
C LEU A 691 -5.77 66.84 -18.50
N ASP A 692 -6.08 67.07 -17.24
CA ASP A 692 -7.43 66.96 -16.68
C ASP A 692 -8.01 68.33 -16.31
N ASN A 693 -9.35 68.45 -16.38
CA ASN A 693 -10.13 69.58 -15.88
C ASN A 693 -9.70 70.94 -16.48
N ILE A 694 -9.69 71.00 -17.81
CA ILE A 694 -9.43 72.23 -18.57
C ILE A 694 -10.76 72.88 -18.96
N ILE A 695 -10.99 74.10 -18.50
CA ILE A 695 -12.23 74.85 -18.70
C ILE A 695 -11.93 76.13 -19.49
N ILE A 696 -12.54 76.29 -20.66
CA ILE A 696 -12.46 77.50 -21.50
C ILE A 696 -13.87 78.04 -21.67
N TYR A 697 -14.17 79.15 -21.01
CA TYR A 697 -15.53 79.65 -20.84
C TYR A 697 -15.67 81.13 -21.22
N ASN A 698 -16.74 81.50 -21.91
CA ASN A 698 -17.14 82.90 -22.10
C ASN A 698 -16.08 83.81 -22.76
N ASN A 699 -15.21 83.29 -23.61
CA ASN A 699 -14.16 84.07 -24.28
C ASN A 699 -14.59 84.55 -25.67
N ASP A 700 -14.12 85.73 -26.08
CA ASP A 700 -14.15 86.19 -27.47
C ASP A 700 -12.77 85.94 -28.08
N ILE A 701 -12.67 85.05 -29.07
CA ILE A 701 -11.40 84.62 -29.66
C ILE A 701 -11.40 85.03 -31.14
N SER A 702 -10.72 86.13 -31.45
CA SER A 702 -10.57 86.68 -32.81
C SER A 702 -9.08 86.77 -33.13
N ALA A 703 -8.46 85.63 -33.39
CA ALA A 703 -7.03 85.53 -33.65
C ALA A 703 -6.81 85.03 -35.08
N ARG A 704 -5.92 85.71 -35.82
CA ARG A 704 -5.45 85.28 -37.16
C ARG A 704 -4.42 84.16 -37.02
N THR A 705 -4.87 83.06 -36.42
CA THR A 705 -4.12 81.82 -36.19
C THR A 705 -4.82 80.68 -36.91
N ARG A 706 -4.14 79.53 -37.03
CA ARG A 706 -4.68 78.33 -37.69
C ARG A 706 -5.90 77.78 -36.95
N TYR A 707 -5.86 77.81 -35.62
CA TYR A 707 -6.98 77.42 -34.78
C TYR A 707 -7.41 78.55 -33.85
N GLY A 708 -8.72 78.67 -33.60
CA GLY A 708 -9.22 79.51 -32.51
C GLY A 708 -8.84 78.90 -31.15
N ILE A 709 -9.30 77.66 -30.93
CA ILE A 709 -8.95 76.81 -29.78
C ILE A 709 -8.39 75.49 -30.29
N LEU A 710 -7.25 75.06 -29.76
CA LEU A 710 -6.65 73.76 -30.00
C LEU A 710 -6.47 73.01 -28.68
N ILE A 711 -7.01 71.80 -28.59
CA ILE A 711 -6.86 70.89 -27.45
C ILE A 711 -6.15 69.63 -27.93
N LEU A 712 -5.07 69.26 -27.26
CA LEU A 712 -4.27 68.08 -27.58
C LEU A 712 -3.98 67.28 -26.30
N GLY A 713 -4.35 65.99 -26.24
CA GLY A 713 -4.01 65.17 -25.08
C GLY A 713 -4.68 65.63 -23.79
N VAL A 714 -6.00 65.87 -23.82
CA VAL A 714 -6.76 66.36 -22.65
C VAL A 714 -7.96 65.45 -22.39
N ASN A 715 -8.17 65.14 -21.12
CA ASN A 715 -9.28 64.39 -20.58
C ASN A 715 -10.43 65.34 -20.18
N TYR A 716 -11.65 65.00 -20.59
CA TYR A 716 -12.89 65.72 -20.20
C TYR A 716 -12.84 67.26 -20.39
N PRO A 717 -12.45 67.80 -21.57
CA PRO A 717 -12.37 69.26 -21.75
C PRO A 717 -13.75 69.92 -21.71
N ILE A 718 -13.84 71.10 -21.08
CA ILE A 718 -15.07 71.88 -20.99
C ILE A 718 -14.87 73.19 -21.78
N ILE A 719 -15.57 73.36 -22.90
CA ILE A 719 -15.46 74.53 -23.78
C ILE A 719 -16.86 75.10 -24.04
N ILE A 720 -17.22 76.17 -23.35
CA ILE A 720 -18.62 76.64 -23.33
C ILE A 720 -18.71 78.15 -23.58
N ASN A 721 -19.73 78.58 -24.32
CA ASN A 721 -20.10 80.00 -24.48
C ASN A 721 -18.97 80.88 -25.06
N ASN A 722 -18.10 80.33 -25.91
CA ASN A 722 -17.03 81.10 -26.56
C ASN A 722 -17.48 81.61 -27.94
N ASN A 723 -17.11 82.85 -28.28
CA ASN A 723 -17.33 83.45 -29.59
C ASN A 723 -16.02 83.47 -30.38
N ILE A 724 -15.89 82.64 -31.41
CA ILE A 724 -14.66 82.37 -32.13
C ILE A 724 -14.76 82.88 -33.57
N SER A 725 -13.86 83.77 -33.98
CA SER A 725 -13.82 84.35 -35.32
C SER A 725 -12.41 84.56 -35.85
N ASP A 726 -12.29 84.96 -37.12
CA ASP A 726 -11.07 85.46 -37.77
C ASP A 726 -9.85 84.52 -37.81
N PHE A 727 -10.03 83.23 -37.50
CA PHE A 727 -9.05 82.17 -37.73
C PHE A 727 -8.84 81.92 -39.22
N THR A 728 -7.62 81.59 -39.64
CA THR A 728 -7.22 81.48 -41.05
C THR A 728 -6.13 80.44 -41.25
N ASN A 729 -6.06 79.85 -42.45
CA ASN A 729 -4.99 78.95 -42.85
C ASN A 729 -3.68 79.64 -43.24
N ASN A 730 -3.57 80.97 -43.09
CA ASN A 730 -2.40 81.75 -43.52
C ASN A 730 -1.98 81.48 -44.99
N GLY A 731 -2.94 81.13 -45.86
CA GLY A 731 -2.69 80.85 -47.27
C GLY A 731 -2.25 79.42 -47.61
N ASP A 732 -2.14 78.51 -46.64
CA ASP A 732 -1.84 77.10 -46.89
C ASP A 732 -3.10 76.23 -47.01
N HIS A 733 -3.37 75.73 -48.22
CA HIS A 733 -4.50 74.86 -48.50
C HIS A 733 -4.24 73.37 -48.20
N SER A 734 -3.01 72.99 -47.82
CA SER A 734 -2.63 71.60 -47.54
C SER A 734 -2.98 71.13 -46.12
N HIS A 735 -3.38 72.06 -45.25
CA HIS A 735 -3.58 71.84 -43.82
C HIS A 735 -4.92 72.41 -43.35
N SER A 736 -5.54 71.75 -42.35
CA SER A 736 -6.85 72.16 -41.84
C SER A 736 -6.79 73.27 -40.78
N SER A 737 -7.49 74.40 -40.95
CA SER A 737 -7.89 75.37 -39.91
C SER A 737 -9.24 74.98 -39.30
N ALA A 738 -9.48 75.29 -38.03
CA ALA A 738 -10.77 75.12 -37.39
C ALA A 738 -11.00 76.15 -36.28
N GLY A 739 -12.27 76.44 -35.95
CA GLY A 739 -12.59 77.27 -34.80
C GLY A 739 -12.20 76.57 -33.50
N ILE A 740 -12.54 75.28 -33.37
CA ILE A 740 -12.11 74.40 -32.28
C ILE A 740 -11.53 73.12 -32.89
N TYR A 741 -10.33 72.71 -32.46
CA TYR A 741 -9.70 71.46 -32.88
C TYR A 741 -9.37 70.58 -31.67
N LEU A 742 -9.82 69.33 -31.69
CA LEU A 742 -9.53 68.32 -30.66
C LEU A 742 -8.66 67.20 -31.23
N CYS A 743 -7.53 66.91 -30.59
CA CYS A 743 -6.62 65.85 -30.99
C CYS A 743 -6.25 64.96 -29.81
N ASN A 744 -6.37 63.65 -29.95
CA ASN A 744 -5.96 62.70 -28.92
C ASN A 744 -6.58 63.01 -27.54
N CYS A 745 -7.85 63.39 -27.49
CA CYS A 745 -8.57 63.65 -26.24
C CYS A 745 -9.33 62.38 -25.78
N ALA A 746 -9.51 62.21 -24.47
CA ALA A 746 -10.28 61.11 -23.89
C ALA A 746 -11.37 61.60 -22.93
N GLY A 747 -12.37 60.75 -22.66
CA GLY A 747 -13.49 61.07 -21.75
C GLY A 747 -14.58 61.98 -22.34
N ASN A 748 -15.66 62.16 -21.57
CA ASN A 748 -16.80 63.02 -21.93
C ASN A 748 -16.46 64.49 -21.72
N GLY A 749 -15.91 65.16 -22.74
CA GLY A 749 -15.86 66.62 -22.71
C GLY A 749 -17.25 67.25 -22.94
N HIS A 750 -17.37 68.52 -22.59
CA HIS A 750 -18.60 69.29 -22.75
C HIS A 750 -18.33 70.51 -23.64
N ILE A 751 -18.88 70.52 -24.87
CA ILE A 751 -18.63 71.59 -25.86
C ILE A 751 -19.96 72.15 -26.37
N TYR A 752 -20.51 73.15 -25.69
CA TYR A 752 -21.84 73.69 -26.01
C TYR A 752 -21.92 75.21 -25.98
N ASP A 753 -22.95 75.78 -26.62
CA ASP A 753 -23.22 77.22 -26.69
C ASP A 753 -22.08 78.08 -27.30
N ASN A 754 -21.14 77.49 -28.03
CA ASN A 754 -20.10 78.25 -28.72
C ASN A 754 -20.65 78.86 -30.02
N TYR A 755 -20.18 80.05 -30.38
CA TYR A 755 -20.52 80.72 -31.64
C TYR A 755 -19.26 80.82 -32.51
N ILE A 756 -19.24 80.18 -33.68
CA ILE A 756 -18.08 80.13 -34.57
C ILE A 756 -18.40 80.85 -35.88
N ARG A 757 -17.63 81.89 -36.22
CA ARG A 757 -17.77 82.67 -37.47
C ARG A 757 -16.57 82.44 -38.39
N CYS A 758 -16.83 81.93 -39.58
CA CYS A 758 -15.77 81.71 -40.57
C CYS A 758 -15.46 82.95 -41.41
N VAL A 759 -14.20 83.02 -41.85
CA VAL A 759 -13.71 83.96 -42.87
C VAL A 759 -13.24 83.20 -44.11
N ASP A 760 -13.23 83.88 -45.26
CA ASP A 760 -12.81 83.29 -46.54
C ASP A 760 -11.33 82.86 -46.47
N GLY A 761 -11.01 81.62 -46.88
CA GLY A 761 -9.66 81.03 -46.79
C GLY A 761 -9.48 79.96 -45.70
N THR A 762 -10.53 79.64 -44.95
CA THR A 762 -10.57 78.53 -43.97
C THR A 762 -10.93 77.20 -44.63
N SER A 763 -10.33 76.10 -44.18
CA SER A 763 -10.52 74.75 -44.76
C SER A 763 -11.54 73.87 -44.01
N SER A 764 -11.83 74.18 -42.75
CA SER A 764 -12.89 73.53 -41.97
C SER A 764 -13.58 74.58 -41.11
N CYS A 765 -14.88 74.75 -41.36
CA CYS A 765 -15.75 75.66 -40.64
C CYS A 765 -16.41 74.93 -39.47
N GLY A 766 -15.94 75.16 -38.24
CA GLY A 766 -16.56 74.62 -37.03
C GLY A 766 -15.58 73.89 -36.11
N ILE A 767 -16.00 72.70 -35.65
CA ILE A 767 -15.26 71.81 -34.75
C ILE A 767 -14.66 70.67 -35.57
N ALA A 768 -13.36 70.43 -35.44
CA ALA A 768 -12.66 69.34 -36.12
C ALA A 768 -11.92 68.43 -35.14
N GLN A 769 -11.81 67.14 -35.46
CA GLN A 769 -11.26 66.11 -34.56
C GLN A 769 -10.35 65.12 -35.29
N ARG A 770 -9.30 64.61 -34.61
CA ARG A 770 -8.40 63.55 -35.12
C ARG A 770 -7.89 62.64 -33.99
N ASN A 771 -7.90 61.33 -34.23
CA ASN A 771 -7.33 60.29 -33.35
C ASN A 771 -7.78 60.37 -31.87
N SER A 772 -8.99 60.85 -31.62
CA SER A 772 -9.62 60.80 -30.31
C SER A 772 -10.45 59.51 -30.20
N LEU A 773 -10.43 58.82 -29.06
CA LEU A 773 -11.30 57.67 -28.80
C LEU A 773 -12.76 58.16 -28.69
N ILE A 774 -13.46 58.20 -29.81
CA ILE A 774 -14.86 58.63 -29.91
C ILE A 774 -15.66 57.48 -30.52
N THR A 775 -16.34 56.72 -29.66
CA THR A 775 -17.30 55.69 -30.07
C THR A 775 -18.72 56.20 -29.84
N CYS A 776 -19.49 56.34 -30.92
CA CYS A 776 -20.94 56.50 -30.83
C CYS A 776 -21.59 55.11 -30.66
N GLU A 777 -22.05 54.85 -29.44
CA GLU A 777 -23.25 54.10 -29.03
C GLU A 777 -23.01 53.44 -27.66
N SER A 778 -23.86 53.79 -26.69
CA SER A 778 -23.87 53.33 -25.29
C SER A 778 -22.52 53.46 -24.53
N GLY A 779 -22.18 54.68 -24.15
CA GLY A 779 -21.02 54.94 -23.27
C GLY A 779 -20.46 56.35 -23.36
N SER A 780 -21.35 57.32 -23.55
CA SER A 780 -21.20 58.79 -23.51
C SER A 780 -20.19 59.44 -24.47
N ALA A 781 -20.70 60.35 -25.29
CA ALA A 781 -19.96 61.12 -26.29
C ALA A 781 -19.78 62.58 -25.82
N LEU A 782 -18.87 63.33 -26.47
CA LEU A 782 -18.87 64.80 -26.39
C LEU A 782 -20.24 65.32 -26.85
N ASP A 783 -20.96 66.03 -25.98
CA ASP A 783 -22.23 66.66 -26.32
C ASP A 783 -21.99 68.03 -26.97
N TYR A 784 -22.31 68.16 -28.26
CA TYR A 784 -22.22 69.41 -29.05
C TYR A 784 -23.52 70.22 -29.07
N CYS A 785 -24.22 70.30 -27.94
CA CYS A 785 -25.53 70.95 -27.88
C CYS A 785 -25.41 72.46 -28.17
N ASN A 786 -26.32 73.00 -29.00
CA ASN A 786 -26.51 74.45 -29.23
C ASN A 786 -25.31 75.28 -29.75
N THR A 787 -24.22 74.64 -30.23
CA THR A 787 -23.11 75.38 -30.89
C THR A 787 -23.57 75.94 -32.25
N ILE A 788 -23.45 77.25 -32.46
CA ILE A 788 -23.89 77.95 -33.68
C ILE A 788 -22.69 78.21 -34.60
N ILE A 789 -22.71 77.63 -35.81
CA ILE A 789 -21.68 77.86 -36.85
C ILE A 789 -22.27 78.75 -37.94
N ARG A 790 -21.63 79.89 -38.22
CA ARG A 790 -21.97 80.78 -39.37
C ARG A 790 -20.82 80.81 -40.37
N CYS A 791 -21.04 80.24 -41.56
CA CYS A 791 -20.10 80.32 -42.68
C CYS A 791 -20.40 81.49 -43.63
N SER A 792 -19.38 82.04 -44.29
CA SER A 792 -19.59 82.80 -45.53
C SER A 792 -20.11 81.86 -46.62
N SER A 793 -20.89 82.38 -47.56
CA SER A 793 -21.80 81.65 -48.47
C SER A 793 -21.17 80.64 -49.46
N ARG A 794 -19.91 80.24 -49.27
CA ARG A 794 -19.20 79.25 -50.10
C ARG A 794 -18.54 78.10 -49.32
N LEU A 795 -18.60 78.08 -47.99
CA LEU A 795 -17.74 77.21 -47.15
C LEU A 795 -18.44 76.54 -45.95
N CYS A 796 -19.78 76.54 -45.91
CA CYS A 796 -20.51 75.47 -45.21
C CYS A 796 -20.59 74.27 -46.18
#